data_AF-A0A971NAL2-F1
#
_entry.id   AF-A0A971NAL2-F1
#
_cell.length_a   1.000
_cell.length_b   1.000
_cell.length_c   1.000
_cell.angle_alpha   90.00
_cell.angle_beta   90.00
_cell.angle_gamma   90.00
#
_symmetry.space_group_name_H-M   'P 1'
#
loop_
_entity.id
_entity.type
_entity.pdbx_description
1 polymer ?
#
loop_
_entity_poly.entity_id
_entity_poly.type
_entity_poly.pdbx_seq_one_letter_code
_entity_poly.pdbx_strand_id
1 'polypeptide(L)'
;MRNVLFSRMPLLICIIVTIGLLFCSSGFALASTEEDINLPYRIVVEEETGEIFFVQNAPPREKTQKPMVAVALGGGGARALVNVGILKAFEEEGIPVDLVVGSSMGAIVAVLYGSGMPLATIEELVTSDILPSMFDLNFPFLYSVIDTRRVNYFMERVIPHRRLEEFPIQTALLSYDLTHGVKYIHTSGPVSREIQGSYAIPLFFPVVEKDGLFLMDPGVLELTPAQAAKVLGADVVISTTAFDELPYNTYDFPVRAWVRFINILKEQNSKAIIDRYSDVTINCDVGAYSFMDFHLAAEFITLGYHEAQKLIPEIKRILREKEIPLKQPEEDARPVKGSYAEPLNLPELLRDIKYERLPYDFTRFKPLLYFGREHSYFKQDLIREESTALQYGFLWQKGQLDLRSLTQGTGLDNYELRLKLTGLTANFDLIGKLHYEETPEQDLWCYGVDLKYYQSTFTFTVGWADLNQTAYLHNAGTIDLNWGKHEFQSAVDLYTPAPGRGLIFTDVKYVATQRSKIALGDDFTFQPKLVISNTEKTDLFAGPLIYRGFEPETTEAKTLIQSALELAYHYRFPYSLEILQCIQLKELTGFSFADLYYRLEPYYAFGVGLTCELSLLGIKPSSFGGYVVYDLTKTAWRGVLSLDLSL
;
A
#
# COMPACT_ATOMS: atom_id res chain seq x y z
N MET A 1 -0.33 -41.43 -36.30
CA MET A 1 -1.67 -41.67 -35.71
C MET A 1 -1.59 -42.86 -34.78
N ARG A 2 -2.06 -42.71 -33.53
CA ARG A 2 -1.94 -43.61 -32.35
C ARG A 2 -0.58 -43.63 -31.65
N ASN A 3 -0.37 -42.67 -30.74
CA ASN A 3 0.18 -42.86 -29.37
C ASN A 3 0.72 -41.55 -28.78
N VAL A 4 -0.13 -40.51 -28.67
CA VAL A 4 0.12 -39.31 -27.86
C VAL A 4 -1.21 -38.86 -27.28
N LEU A 5 -1.69 -39.54 -26.22
CA LEU A 5 -2.89 -39.10 -25.50
C LEU A 5 -3.05 -39.67 -24.08
N PHE A 6 -2.00 -40.23 -23.48
CA PHE A 6 -2.04 -40.72 -22.10
C PHE A 6 -0.77 -40.30 -21.34
N SER A 7 -0.75 -39.06 -20.83
CA SER A 7 0.11 -38.72 -19.67
C SER A 7 -0.22 -37.41 -18.93
N ARG A 8 -1.21 -36.61 -19.37
CA ARG A 8 -1.56 -35.34 -18.69
C ARG A 8 -3.01 -35.26 -18.16
N MET A 9 -3.53 -36.33 -17.58
CA MET A 9 -4.83 -36.32 -16.87
C MET A 9 -4.80 -36.54 -15.34
N PRO A 10 -3.76 -37.08 -14.67
CA PRO A 10 -3.84 -37.27 -13.22
C PRO A 10 -3.52 -36.00 -12.41
N LEU A 11 -2.82 -35.01 -12.98
CA LEU A 11 -2.45 -33.78 -12.24
C LEU A 11 -3.59 -32.76 -12.14
N LEU A 12 -4.37 -32.59 -13.22
CA LEU A 12 -5.49 -31.65 -13.26
C LEU A 12 -6.66 -32.12 -12.37
N ILE A 13 -6.90 -33.44 -12.32
CA ILE A 13 -7.89 -34.03 -11.42
C ILE A 13 -7.41 -33.94 -9.97
N CYS A 14 -6.12 -34.13 -9.67
CA CYS A 14 -5.59 -33.89 -8.33
C CYS A 14 -5.70 -32.42 -7.89
N ILE A 15 -5.46 -31.44 -8.77
CA ILE A 15 -5.61 -30.01 -8.43
C ILE A 15 -7.08 -29.65 -8.19
N ILE A 16 -8.01 -30.15 -9.02
CA ILE A 16 -9.44 -29.91 -8.85
C ILE A 16 -9.99 -30.60 -7.59
N VAL A 17 -9.53 -31.81 -7.27
CA VAL A 17 -9.92 -32.53 -6.04
C VAL A 17 -9.29 -31.93 -4.79
N THR A 18 -8.07 -31.39 -4.87
CA THR A 18 -7.40 -30.70 -3.74
C THR A 18 -8.05 -29.34 -3.45
N ILE A 19 -8.46 -28.60 -4.49
CA ILE A 19 -9.22 -27.34 -4.33
C ILE A 19 -10.65 -27.65 -3.83
N GLY A 20 -11.29 -28.73 -4.30
CA GLY A 20 -12.62 -29.15 -3.82
C GLY A 20 -12.65 -29.63 -2.36
N LEU A 21 -11.57 -30.25 -1.87
CA LEU A 21 -11.46 -30.73 -0.49
C LEU A 21 -11.06 -29.64 0.52
N LEU A 22 -10.55 -28.49 0.08
CA LEU A 22 -10.27 -27.33 0.93
C LEU A 22 -11.51 -26.45 1.22
N PHE A 23 -12.65 -26.72 0.57
CA PHE A 23 -13.92 -26.00 0.78
C PHE A 23 -14.98 -26.78 1.60
N CYS A 24 -14.61 -27.88 2.25
CA CYS A 24 -15.54 -28.69 3.05
C CYS A 24 -15.03 -28.94 4.48
N SER A 25 -14.93 -27.88 5.28
CA SER A 25 -15.01 -27.94 6.74
C SER A 25 -15.05 -26.50 7.29
N SER A 26 -16.23 -25.95 7.54
CA SER A 26 -16.69 -25.85 8.93
C SER A 26 -18.23 -25.82 8.98
N GLY A 27 -18.78 -26.70 9.81
CA GLY A 27 -20.19 -27.02 9.87
C GLY A 27 -21.10 -25.93 10.43
N PHE A 28 -22.32 -25.94 9.93
CA PHE A 28 -23.49 -25.38 10.59
C PHE A 28 -23.71 -26.08 11.93
N ALA A 29 -23.72 -25.30 13.01
CA ALA A 29 -24.39 -25.67 14.24
C ALA A 29 -25.53 -24.67 14.46
N LEU A 30 -26.76 -25.05 14.08
CA LEU A 30 -27.96 -24.45 14.62
C LEU A 30 -28.17 -25.03 16.01
N ALA A 31 -27.96 -24.21 17.03
CA ALA A 31 -28.52 -24.42 18.36
C ALA A 31 -29.39 -23.20 18.66
N SER A 32 -30.70 -23.37 18.50
CA SER A 32 -31.69 -22.46 19.06
C SER A 32 -31.90 -22.83 20.52
N THR A 33 -31.38 -22.01 21.41
CA THR A 33 -31.81 -21.96 22.81
C THR A 33 -32.16 -20.52 23.12
N GLU A 34 -33.41 -20.29 23.52
CA GLU A 34 -33.86 -19.03 24.13
C GLU A 34 -33.03 -18.80 25.40
N GLU A 35 -31.90 -18.12 25.26
CA GLU A 35 -31.17 -17.49 26.35
C GLU A 35 -31.51 -16.00 26.32
N ASP A 36 -31.73 -15.39 27.50
CA ASP A 36 -31.92 -13.95 27.65
C ASP A 36 -30.84 -13.19 26.86
N ILE A 37 -31.22 -12.65 25.70
CA ILE A 37 -30.26 -12.09 24.74
C ILE A 37 -29.73 -10.78 25.31
N ASN A 38 -28.58 -10.85 25.96
CA ASN A 38 -27.80 -9.67 26.29
C ASN A 38 -27.17 -9.16 24.98
N LEU A 39 -27.91 -8.32 24.25
CA LEU A 39 -27.46 -7.77 22.98
C LEU A 39 -26.12 -7.05 23.17
N PRO A 40 -25.14 -7.21 22.25
CA PRO A 40 -23.82 -6.57 22.37
C PRO A 40 -23.88 -5.05 22.15
N TYR A 41 -25.07 -4.50 21.87
CA TYR A 41 -25.35 -3.10 21.67
C TYR A 41 -26.63 -2.71 22.44
N ARG A 42 -26.73 -1.42 22.76
CA ARG A 42 -27.96 -0.78 23.22
C ARG A 42 -28.63 -0.05 22.07
N ILE A 43 -29.96 -0.03 22.09
CA ILE A 43 -30.76 0.72 21.12
C ILE A 43 -30.95 2.13 21.67
N VAL A 44 -30.56 3.13 20.87
CA VAL A 44 -30.81 4.54 21.16
C VAL A 44 -31.67 5.11 20.05
N VAL A 45 -32.73 5.80 20.42
CA VAL A 45 -33.59 6.52 19.48
C VAL A 45 -33.26 7.99 19.63
N GLU A 46 -32.86 8.64 18.54
CA GLU A 46 -32.58 10.07 18.53
C GLU A 46 -33.91 10.84 18.63
N GLU A 47 -33.99 11.78 19.57
CA GLU A 47 -35.26 12.37 20.00
C GLU A 47 -35.91 13.27 18.92
N GLU A 48 -35.11 13.96 18.10
CA GLU A 48 -35.62 14.90 17.10
C GLU A 48 -36.08 14.22 15.81
N THR A 49 -35.35 13.20 15.36
CA THR A 49 -35.56 12.52 14.08
C THR A 49 -36.27 11.18 14.21
N GLY A 50 -36.27 10.57 15.41
CA GLY A 50 -36.71 9.20 15.62
C GLY A 50 -35.76 8.16 15.00
N GLU A 51 -34.58 8.56 14.53
CA GLU A 51 -33.61 7.65 13.93
C GLU A 51 -33.04 6.69 14.98
N ILE A 52 -32.92 5.42 14.60
CA ILE A 52 -32.47 4.35 15.49
C ILE A 52 -30.97 4.12 15.32
N PHE A 53 -30.27 4.09 16.44
CA PHE A 53 -28.85 3.77 16.53
C PHE A 53 -28.63 2.51 17.37
N PHE A 54 -27.80 1.61 16.86
CA PHE A 54 -27.21 0.54 17.66
C PHE A 54 -25.87 1.04 18.20
N VAL A 55 -25.81 1.32 19.49
CA VAL A 55 -24.58 1.77 20.14
C VAL A 55 -23.94 0.59 20.83
N GLN A 56 -22.73 0.23 20.43
CA GLN A 56 -22.02 -0.89 21.05
C GLN A 56 -21.88 -0.67 22.56
N ASN A 57 -22.06 -1.75 23.33
CA ASN A 57 -21.88 -1.68 24.77
C ASN A 57 -20.39 -1.48 25.09
N ALA A 58 -20.08 -0.43 25.85
CA ALA A 58 -18.76 -0.15 26.37
C ALA A 58 -18.79 -0.20 27.91
N PRO A 59 -17.67 -0.55 28.58
CA PRO A 59 -17.58 -0.41 30.02
C PRO A 59 -17.90 1.04 30.43
N PRO A 60 -18.65 1.26 31.52
CA PRO A 60 -19.07 2.60 31.92
C PRO A 60 -17.83 3.45 32.24
N ARG A 61 -17.56 4.46 31.42
CA ARG A 61 -16.69 5.59 31.82
C ARG A 61 -17.47 6.43 32.83
N GLU A 62 -16.83 6.86 33.90
CA GLU A 62 -17.43 7.81 34.82
C GLU A 62 -17.91 9.02 34.02
N LYS A 63 -19.20 9.35 34.09
CA LYS A 63 -19.72 10.58 33.50
C LYS A 63 -19.00 11.74 34.18
N THR A 64 -18.06 12.34 33.50
CA THR A 64 -17.47 13.60 33.92
C THR A 64 -18.60 14.63 33.94
N GLN A 65 -18.74 15.40 35.02
CA GLN A 65 -19.71 16.50 35.09
C GLN A 65 -19.32 17.70 34.18
N LYS A 66 -18.31 17.52 33.31
CA LYS A 66 -17.77 18.57 32.46
C LYS A 66 -18.42 18.48 31.07
N PRO A 67 -18.74 19.62 30.42
CA PRO A 67 -19.24 19.62 29.06
C PRO A 67 -18.28 18.88 28.12
N MET A 68 -18.81 18.05 27.22
CA MET A 68 -18.05 17.22 26.30
C MET A 68 -17.92 17.88 24.93
N VAL A 69 -16.68 18.12 24.48
CA VAL A 69 -16.39 18.59 23.13
C VAL A 69 -16.05 17.42 22.22
N ALA A 70 -16.89 17.21 21.21
CA ALA A 70 -16.71 16.17 20.21
C ALA A 70 -16.21 16.73 18.88
N VAL A 71 -15.28 16.02 18.26
CA VAL A 71 -14.84 16.28 16.88
C VAL A 71 -15.34 15.15 15.98
N ALA A 72 -16.18 15.49 15.01
CA ALA A 72 -16.70 14.56 14.01
C ALA A 72 -15.83 14.62 12.73
N LEU A 73 -15.06 13.54 12.52
CA LEU A 73 -14.13 13.39 11.41
C LEU A 73 -14.81 12.76 10.19
N GLY A 74 -14.98 13.57 9.14
CA GLY A 74 -15.60 13.16 7.89
C GLY A 74 -14.76 12.15 7.10
N GLY A 75 -15.44 11.27 6.36
CA GLY A 75 -14.83 10.35 5.41
C GLY A 75 -14.45 10.99 4.06
N GLY A 76 -14.08 10.17 3.07
CA GLY A 76 -13.74 10.65 1.71
C GLY A 76 -12.44 10.13 1.10
N GLY A 77 -11.89 9.03 1.64
CA GLY A 77 -10.59 8.49 1.22
C GLY A 77 -9.44 9.43 1.55
N ALA A 78 -8.43 9.52 0.68
CA ALA A 78 -7.25 10.38 0.85
C ALA A 78 -7.57 11.84 1.20
N ARG A 79 -8.71 12.37 0.73
CA ARG A 79 -9.16 13.73 1.04
C ARG A 79 -9.44 13.97 2.52
N ALA A 80 -9.82 12.93 3.25
CA ALA A 80 -10.03 13.03 4.69
C ALA A 80 -8.73 13.20 5.49
N LEU A 81 -7.56 13.18 4.84
CA LEU A 81 -6.28 13.51 5.49
C LEU A 81 -6.19 14.99 5.91
N VAL A 82 -7.08 15.86 5.40
CA VAL A 82 -7.29 17.23 5.94
C VAL A 82 -7.54 17.21 7.45
N ASN A 83 -8.18 16.16 7.97
CA ASN A 83 -8.51 15.99 9.38
C ASN A 83 -7.26 16.01 10.27
N VAL A 84 -6.11 15.50 9.79
CA VAL A 84 -4.86 15.53 10.54
C VAL A 84 -4.38 16.97 10.74
N GLY A 85 -4.49 17.81 9.70
CA GLY A 85 -4.17 19.24 9.79
C GLY A 85 -5.11 20.02 10.71
N ILE A 86 -6.41 19.67 10.68
CA ILE A 86 -7.42 20.27 11.57
C ILE A 86 -7.09 19.96 13.04
N LEU A 87 -6.81 18.69 13.35
CA LEU A 87 -6.42 18.26 14.70
C LEU A 87 -5.12 18.93 15.17
N LYS A 88 -4.16 19.14 14.26
CA LYS A 88 -2.92 19.89 14.53
C LYS A 88 -3.20 21.34 14.95
N ALA A 89 -4.06 22.04 14.22
CA ALA A 89 -4.48 23.38 14.62
C ALA A 89 -5.19 23.39 15.99
N PHE A 90 -5.99 22.35 16.29
CA PHE A 90 -6.68 22.24 17.58
C PHE A 90 -5.71 22.04 18.75
N GLU A 91 -4.70 21.18 18.61
CA GLU A 91 -3.68 20.98 19.64
C GLU A 91 -2.86 22.26 19.90
N GLU A 92 -2.41 22.93 18.83
CA GLU A 92 -1.63 24.16 18.94
C GLU A 92 -2.42 25.31 19.61
N GLU A 93 -3.73 25.37 19.36
CA GLU A 93 -4.61 26.43 19.86
C GLU A 93 -5.28 26.09 21.20
N GLY A 94 -5.01 24.91 21.76
CA GLY A 94 -5.56 24.43 23.03
C GLY A 94 -7.05 24.10 22.98
N ILE A 95 -7.59 23.73 21.82
CA ILE A 95 -9.00 23.32 21.70
C ILE A 95 -9.17 21.93 22.36
N PRO A 96 -10.05 21.77 23.37
CA PRO A 96 -10.28 20.47 24.00
C PRO A 96 -10.98 19.52 23.03
N VAL A 97 -10.52 18.27 23.01
CA VAL A 97 -11.11 17.17 22.25
C VAL A 97 -11.32 16.02 23.24
N ASP A 98 -12.57 15.84 23.69
CA ASP A 98 -12.95 14.84 24.68
C ASP A 98 -13.47 13.55 24.01
N LEU A 99 -14.13 13.71 22.86
CA LEU A 99 -14.67 12.65 22.02
C LEU A 99 -14.24 12.87 20.56
N VAL A 100 -13.79 11.82 19.90
CA VAL A 100 -13.57 11.82 18.44
C VAL A 100 -14.45 10.76 17.82
N VAL A 101 -15.23 11.14 16.82
CA VAL A 101 -16.08 10.21 16.08
C VAL A 101 -15.67 10.23 14.62
N GLY A 102 -15.35 9.07 14.05
CA GLY A 102 -14.88 8.98 12.66
C GLY A 102 -15.75 8.10 11.77
N SER A 103 -15.76 8.41 10.48
CA SER A 103 -16.40 7.61 9.42
C SER A 103 -15.40 7.34 8.30
N SER A 104 -15.32 6.11 7.78
CA SER A 104 -14.42 5.75 6.68
C SER A 104 -12.95 6.10 6.96
N MET A 105 -12.26 6.85 6.10
CA MET A 105 -10.92 7.37 6.40
C MET A 105 -10.87 8.28 7.64
N GLY A 106 -11.96 8.99 7.96
CA GLY A 106 -12.10 9.72 9.22
C GLY A 106 -12.04 8.80 10.45
N ALA A 107 -12.49 7.54 10.33
CA ALA A 107 -12.35 6.53 11.38
C ALA A 107 -10.89 6.08 11.57
N ILE A 108 -10.12 5.99 10.49
CA ILE A 108 -8.68 5.70 10.56
C ILE A 108 -7.96 6.84 11.30
N VAL A 109 -8.22 8.10 10.91
CA VAL A 109 -7.64 9.28 11.58
C VAL A 109 -8.10 9.36 13.05
N ALA A 110 -9.38 9.11 13.32
CA ALA A 110 -9.93 9.07 14.68
C ALA A 110 -9.23 8.03 15.55
N VAL A 111 -8.93 6.85 14.99
CA VAL A 111 -8.23 5.80 15.72
C VAL A 111 -6.78 6.16 15.99
N LEU A 112 -6.06 6.68 15.00
CA LEU A 112 -4.67 7.10 15.17
C LEU A 112 -4.57 8.18 16.24
N TYR A 113 -5.35 9.25 16.12
CA TYR A 113 -5.35 10.36 17.07
C TYR A 113 -5.87 9.94 18.45
N GLY A 114 -7.01 9.25 18.48
CA GLY A 114 -7.68 8.83 19.70
C GLY A 114 -6.84 7.90 20.57
N SER A 115 -6.03 7.05 19.93
CA SER A 115 -5.08 6.16 20.60
C SER A 115 -3.94 6.87 21.34
N GLY A 116 -3.81 8.19 21.18
CA GLY A 116 -2.74 8.99 21.78
C GLY A 116 -1.43 8.99 20.97
N MET A 117 -1.49 8.59 19.70
CA MET A 117 -0.34 8.71 18.80
C MET A 117 -0.03 10.19 18.55
N PRO A 118 1.24 10.64 18.69
CA PRO A 118 1.60 12.03 18.41
C PRO A 118 1.25 12.43 16.98
N LEU A 119 0.68 13.62 16.77
CA LEU A 119 0.29 14.09 15.43
C LEU A 119 1.45 14.13 14.44
N ALA A 120 2.68 14.42 14.89
CA ALA A 120 3.87 14.36 14.03
C ALA A 120 4.11 12.95 13.47
N THR A 121 3.87 11.91 14.27
CA THR A 121 3.97 10.51 13.84
C THR A 121 2.82 10.13 12.90
N ILE A 122 1.61 10.64 13.17
CA ILE A 122 0.46 10.45 12.28
C ILE A 122 0.75 11.08 10.91
N GLU A 123 1.27 12.32 10.89
CA GLU A 123 1.66 13.05 9.68
C GLU A 123 2.71 12.26 8.88
N GLU A 124 3.76 11.74 9.52
CA GLU A 124 4.77 10.89 8.86
C GLU A 124 4.15 9.59 8.28
N LEU A 125 3.26 8.94 9.03
CA LEU A 125 2.59 7.70 8.61
C LEU A 125 1.75 7.91 7.34
N VAL A 126 0.93 8.95 7.30
CA VAL A 126 -0.04 9.19 6.21
C VAL A 126 0.56 9.90 5.01
N THR A 127 1.69 10.61 5.18
CA THR A 127 2.43 11.24 4.07
C THR A 127 3.40 10.29 3.38
N SER A 128 3.70 9.16 4.00
CA SER A 128 4.50 8.09 3.40
C SER A 128 3.69 7.18 2.47
N ASP A 129 4.38 6.44 1.60
CA ASP A 129 3.76 5.41 0.74
C ASP A 129 3.29 4.15 1.52
N ILE A 130 3.47 4.13 2.85
CA ILE A 130 3.18 2.96 3.68
C ILE A 130 1.70 2.60 3.63
N LEU A 131 0.83 3.53 4.04
CA LEU A 131 -0.59 3.26 4.18
C LEU A 131 -1.21 2.84 2.82
N PRO A 132 -0.93 3.54 1.70
CA PRO A 132 -1.33 3.08 0.37
C PRO A 132 -0.81 1.68 0.04
N SER A 133 0.45 1.35 0.36
CA SER A 133 1.03 0.04 0.07
C SER A 133 0.42 -1.14 0.84
N MET A 134 -0.41 -0.86 1.86
CA MET A 134 -1.10 -1.88 2.65
C MET A 134 -2.39 -2.38 1.98
N PHE A 135 -2.93 -1.64 1.01
CA PHE A 135 -4.07 -2.09 0.23
C PHE A 135 -3.57 -2.99 -0.90
N ASP A 136 -4.04 -4.24 -0.93
CA ASP A 136 -3.73 -5.19 -2.00
C ASP A 136 -4.97 -5.48 -2.84
N LEU A 137 -4.79 -5.95 -4.08
CA LEU A 137 -5.89 -6.45 -4.90
C LEU A 137 -6.26 -7.87 -4.46
N ASN A 138 -7.55 -8.13 -4.29
CA ASN A 138 -8.08 -9.42 -3.86
C ASN A 138 -8.44 -10.28 -5.09
N PHE A 139 -7.51 -11.12 -5.56
CA PHE A 139 -7.76 -11.99 -6.71
C PHE A 139 -8.09 -13.44 -6.28
N PRO A 140 -9.13 -14.08 -6.85
CA PRO A 140 -10.12 -13.53 -7.78
C PRO A 140 -11.10 -12.58 -7.05
N PHE A 141 -11.59 -11.54 -7.75
CA PHE A 141 -12.47 -10.48 -7.23
C PHE A 141 -13.90 -10.96 -6.86
N LEU A 142 -14.04 -12.13 -6.24
CA LEU A 142 -15.31 -12.77 -5.91
C LEU A 142 -15.98 -12.16 -4.67
N TYR A 143 -15.19 -11.67 -3.71
CA TYR A 143 -15.70 -11.15 -2.43
C TYR A 143 -15.58 -9.63 -2.33
N SER A 144 -14.44 -9.08 -2.77
CA SER A 144 -14.13 -7.65 -2.81
C SER A 144 -13.05 -7.41 -3.87
N VAL A 145 -12.87 -6.16 -4.30
CA VAL A 145 -11.75 -5.79 -5.18
C VAL A 145 -10.44 -5.65 -4.39
N ILE A 146 -10.53 -5.16 -3.16
CA ILE A 146 -9.39 -4.82 -2.30
C ILE A 146 -9.35 -5.78 -1.11
N ASP A 147 -8.16 -6.29 -0.80
CA ASP A 147 -7.85 -7.05 0.41
C ASP A 147 -7.40 -6.10 1.52
N THR A 148 -8.13 -6.12 2.63
CA THR A 148 -7.94 -5.21 3.75
C THR A 148 -7.25 -5.85 4.95
N ARG A 149 -6.96 -7.16 4.88
CA ARG A 149 -6.32 -7.88 6.00
C ARG A 149 -4.99 -7.25 6.38
N ARG A 150 -4.21 -6.81 5.39
CA ARG A 150 -2.90 -6.19 5.58
C ARG A 150 -2.99 -4.81 6.23
N VAL A 151 -3.93 -3.94 5.80
CA VAL A 151 -4.14 -2.64 6.46
C VAL A 151 -4.64 -2.81 7.90
N ASN A 152 -5.58 -3.73 8.14
CA ASN A 152 -6.08 -3.99 9.51
C ASN A 152 -4.98 -4.50 10.43
N TYR A 153 -4.17 -5.43 9.93
CA TYR A 153 -3.01 -5.95 10.66
C TYR A 153 -1.96 -4.87 10.95
N PHE A 154 -1.69 -4.01 9.96
CA PHE A 154 -0.80 -2.88 10.12
C PHE A 154 -1.31 -1.90 11.19
N MET A 155 -2.59 -1.51 11.11
CA MET A 155 -3.22 -0.60 12.07
C MET A 155 -3.11 -1.12 13.50
N GLU A 156 -3.35 -2.42 13.73
CA GLU A 156 -3.25 -3.02 15.06
C GLU A 156 -1.81 -3.05 15.63
N ARG A 157 -0.79 -2.99 14.77
CA ARG A 157 0.61 -2.94 15.19
C ARG A 157 1.15 -1.54 15.44
N VAL A 158 0.62 -0.53 14.75
CA VAL A 158 1.11 0.86 14.88
C VAL A 158 0.49 1.61 16.04
N ILE A 159 -0.75 1.27 16.42
CA ILE A 159 -1.47 1.97 17.48
C ILE A 159 -0.92 1.60 18.87
N PRO A 160 -0.79 2.57 19.80
CA PRO A 160 -0.38 2.32 21.18
C PRO A 160 -1.33 1.39 21.95
N HIS A 161 -2.63 1.47 21.67
CA HIS A 161 -3.70 0.69 22.31
C HIS A 161 -4.48 -0.08 21.25
N ARG A 162 -4.72 -1.38 21.47
CA ARG A 162 -5.37 -2.24 20.45
C ARG A 162 -6.89 -2.26 20.52
N ARG A 163 -7.47 -1.68 21.58
CA ARG A 163 -8.91 -1.68 21.84
C ARG A 163 -9.42 -0.26 22.03
N LEU A 164 -10.57 0.06 21.44
CA LEU A 164 -11.13 1.42 21.48
C LEU A 164 -11.38 1.94 22.90
N GLU A 165 -11.83 1.07 23.80
CA GLU A 165 -12.16 1.46 25.17
C GLU A 165 -10.94 1.88 26.02
N GLU A 166 -9.74 1.45 25.61
CA GLU A 166 -8.46 1.75 26.26
C GLU A 166 -7.88 3.11 25.86
N PHE A 167 -8.48 3.78 24.87
CA PHE A 167 -7.91 4.99 24.29
C PHE A 167 -7.93 6.18 25.26
N PRO A 168 -6.86 7.00 25.31
CA PRO A 168 -6.82 8.19 26.17
C PRO A 168 -7.91 9.20 25.82
N ILE A 169 -8.22 9.36 24.54
CA ILE A 169 -9.33 10.20 24.06
C ILE A 169 -10.50 9.26 23.70
N GLN A 170 -11.71 9.57 24.18
CA GLN A 170 -12.87 8.74 23.85
C GLN A 170 -13.03 8.71 22.33
N THR A 171 -13.10 7.52 21.75
CA THR A 171 -13.15 7.35 20.31
C THR A 171 -14.29 6.45 19.92
N ALA A 172 -15.05 6.86 18.92
CA ALA A 172 -16.12 6.08 18.34
C ALA A 172 -16.03 6.07 16.81
N LEU A 173 -16.56 5.02 16.19
CA LEU A 173 -16.60 4.89 14.74
C LEU A 173 -18.03 4.67 14.30
N LEU A 174 -18.41 5.27 13.18
CA LEU A 174 -19.74 5.09 12.59
C LEU A 174 -19.68 4.05 11.47
N SER A 175 -20.67 3.16 11.48
CA SER A 175 -20.94 2.19 10.41
C SER A 175 -22.43 2.12 10.16
N TYR A 176 -22.82 1.40 9.11
CA TYR A 176 -24.21 1.12 8.80
C TYR A 176 -24.46 -0.39 8.76
N ASP A 177 -25.45 -0.87 9.51
CA ASP A 177 -25.87 -2.27 9.50
C ASP A 177 -26.87 -2.53 8.37
N LEU A 178 -26.51 -3.44 7.49
CA LEU A 178 -27.32 -3.89 6.36
C LEU A 178 -28.49 -4.81 6.78
N THR A 179 -28.42 -5.41 7.96
CA THR A 179 -29.42 -6.38 8.43
C THR A 179 -30.71 -5.67 8.82
N HIS A 180 -30.60 -4.60 9.61
CA HIS A 180 -31.73 -3.84 10.14
C HIS A 180 -31.88 -2.46 9.47
N GLY A 181 -30.90 -2.04 8.67
CA GLY A 181 -30.92 -0.73 8.02
C GLY A 181 -30.72 0.44 9.00
N VAL A 182 -29.91 0.24 10.03
CA VAL A 182 -29.68 1.23 11.11
C VAL A 182 -28.21 1.60 11.24
N LYS A 183 -27.95 2.79 11.79
CA LYS A 183 -26.59 3.24 12.10
C LYS A 183 -26.05 2.47 13.30
N TYR A 184 -24.80 2.05 13.20
CA TYR A 184 -24.09 1.32 14.26
C TYR A 184 -22.88 2.14 14.72
N ILE A 185 -22.79 2.39 16.03
CA ILE A 185 -21.69 3.15 16.65
C ILE A 185 -20.78 2.19 17.40
N HIS A 186 -19.55 2.07 16.92
CA HIS A 186 -18.48 1.33 17.55
C HIS A 186 -17.88 2.16 18.69
N THR A 187 -17.85 1.59 19.90
CA THR A 187 -17.32 2.28 21.11
C THR A 187 -16.34 1.41 21.91
N SER A 188 -16.22 0.13 21.55
CA SER A 188 -15.39 -0.86 22.23
C SER A 188 -14.98 -1.96 21.26
N GLY A 189 -13.93 -2.73 21.59
CA GLY A 189 -13.48 -3.87 20.81
C GLY A 189 -12.15 -3.67 20.08
N PRO A 190 -11.64 -4.74 19.44
CA PRO A 190 -10.37 -4.72 18.71
C PRO A 190 -10.43 -3.75 17.54
N VAL A 191 -9.52 -2.78 17.53
CA VAL A 191 -9.50 -1.67 16.58
C VAL A 191 -9.56 -2.15 15.13
N SER A 192 -8.74 -3.15 14.77
CA SER A 192 -8.68 -3.73 13.41
C SER A 192 -10.04 -4.20 12.88
N ARG A 193 -10.89 -4.75 13.74
CA ARG A 193 -12.25 -5.19 13.38
C ARG A 193 -13.22 -4.03 13.31
N GLU A 194 -13.15 -3.09 14.26
CA GLU A 194 -14.07 -1.96 14.32
C GLU A 194 -13.85 -0.97 13.17
N ILE A 195 -12.59 -0.70 12.80
CA ILE A 195 -12.27 0.18 11.68
C ILE A 195 -12.76 -0.39 10.35
N GLN A 196 -12.62 -1.70 10.14
CA GLN A 196 -13.06 -2.35 8.89
C GLN A 196 -14.56 -2.13 8.67
N GLY A 197 -15.38 -2.23 9.72
CA GLY A 197 -16.82 -1.98 9.60
C GLY A 197 -17.13 -0.57 9.09
N SER A 198 -16.31 0.41 9.51
CA SER A 198 -16.52 1.83 9.22
C SER A 198 -16.05 2.27 7.83
N TYR A 199 -15.06 1.59 7.24
CA TYR A 199 -14.56 1.91 5.88
C TYR A 199 -14.93 0.86 4.82
N ALA A 200 -15.71 -0.17 5.16
CA ALA A 200 -16.13 -1.22 4.23
C ALA A 200 -17.12 -0.70 3.18
N ILE A 201 -16.62 0.01 2.16
CA ILE A 201 -17.40 0.42 1.00
C ILE A 201 -17.77 -0.84 0.20
N PRO A 202 -19.08 -1.12 -0.01
CA PRO A 202 -19.52 -2.25 -0.81
C PRO A 202 -18.85 -2.27 -2.19
N LEU A 203 -18.68 -3.46 -2.78
CA LEU A 203 -17.90 -3.75 -4.00
C LEU A 203 -16.37 -3.67 -3.79
N PHE A 204 -15.88 -2.60 -3.21
CA PHE A 204 -14.43 -2.35 -3.08
C PHE A 204 -13.80 -3.12 -1.94
N PHE A 205 -14.41 -3.11 -0.76
CA PHE A 205 -13.89 -3.71 0.46
C PHE A 205 -14.81 -4.82 0.99
N PRO A 206 -14.27 -5.81 1.71
CA PRO A 206 -15.08 -6.86 2.30
C PRO A 206 -15.97 -6.30 3.42
N VAL A 207 -17.25 -6.68 3.40
CA VAL A 207 -18.22 -6.37 4.47
C VAL A 207 -17.85 -7.13 5.74
N VAL A 208 -18.07 -6.52 6.90
CA VAL A 208 -17.79 -7.15 8.20
C VAL A 208 -19.03 -7.79 8.77
N GLU A 209 -18.92 -9.08 9.10
CA GLU A 209 -19.90 -9.74 9.96
C GLU A 209 -19.48 -9.60 11.43
N LYS A 210 -20.37 -9.07 12.26
CA LYS A 210 -20.17 -8.92 13.69
C LYS A 210 -21.46 -9.14 14.45
N ASP A 211 -21.48 -10.18 15.29
CA ASP A 211 -22.60 -10.50 16.19
C ASP A 211 -23.95 -10.59 15.46
N GLY A 212 -23.95 -11.15 14.24
CA GLY A 212 -25.13 -11.25 13.38
C GLY A 212 -25.48 -9.98 12.60
N LEU A 213 -24.71 -8.89 12.76
CA LEU A 213 -24.82 -7.65 11.97
C LEU A 213 -23.85 -7.66 10.79
N PHE A 214 -24.22 -6.98 9.71
CA PHE A 214 -23.42 -6.83 8.51
C PHE A 214 -23.09 -5.36 8.31
N LEU A 215 -21.87 -4.96 8.66
CA LEU A 215 -21.47 -3.57 8.76
C LEU A 215 -20.75 -3.09 7.50
N MET A 216 -21.15 -1.92 7.01
CA MET A 216 -20.54 -1.22 5.88
C MET A 216 -20.26 0.26 6.19
N ASP A 217 -19.47 0.87 5.32
CA ASP A 217 -19.16 2.30 5.35
C ASP A 217 -20.46 3.14 5.31
N PRO A 218 -20.68 4.06 6.27
CA PRO A 218 -21.92 4.82 6.37
C PRO A 218 -21.91 6.05 5.47
N GLY A 219 -20.86 6.32 4.67
CA GLY A 219 -20.60 7.58 4.02
C GLY A 219 -21.67 8.05 3.02
N VAL A 220 -22.52 7.14 2.52
CA VAL A 220 -23.69 7.50 1.69
C VAL A 220 -24.83 8.12 2.54
N LEU A 221 -24.87 7.81 3.83
CA LEU A 221 -25.90 8.24 4.77
C LEU A 221 -25.38 9.37 5.67
N GLU A 222 -24.19 9.20 6.23
CA GLU A 222 -23.57 10.16 7.15
C GLU A 222 -22.06 10.15 6.94
N LEU A 223 -21.59 10.98 6.00
CA LEU A 223 -20.17 11.17 5.72
C LEU A 223 -19.41 11.70 6.94
N THR A 224 -20.04 12.65 7.64
CA THR A 224 -19.51 13.29 8.84
C THR A 224 -20.38 12.90 10.02
N PRO A 225 -19.86 12.16 11.01
CA PRO A 225 -20.64 11.51 12.06
C PRO A 225 -21.10 12.48 13.18
N ALA A 226 -21.69 13.62 12.81
CA ALA A 226 -22.12 14.68 13.72
C ALA A 226 -23.29 14.24 14.60
N GLN A 227 -24.25 13.51 14.02
CA GLN A 227 -25.39 13.00 14.77
C GLN A 227 -24.94 11.90 15.72
N ALA A 228 -24.04 11.02 15.27
CA ALA A 228 -23.44 10.00 16.12
C ALA A 228 -22.71 10.61 17.33
N ALA A 229 -21.97 11.71 17.14
CA ALA A 229 -21.36 12.45 18.24
C ALA A 229 -22.40 12.98 19.24
N LYS A 230 -23.54 13.51 18.75
CA LYS A 230 -24.63 13.98 19.61
C LYS A 230 -25.29 12.84 20.39
N VAL A 231 -25.56 11.71 19.74
CA VAL A 231 -26.10 10.47 20.35
C VAL A 231 -25.20 9.93 21.47
N LEU A 232 -23.90 10.15 21.38
CA LEU A 232 -22.93 9.79 22.42
C LEU A 232 -22.87 10.77 23.60
N GLY A 233 -23.62 11.88 23.53
CA GLY A 233 -23.74 12.86 24.62
C GLY A 233 -22.86 14.09 24.49
N ALA A 234 -22.42 14.45 23.27
CA ALA A 234 -21.64 15.67 23.06
C ALA A 234 -22.45 16.95 23.34
N ASP A 235 -21.84 17.90 24.04
CA ASP A 235 -22.39 19.23 24.30
C ASP A 235 -22.00 20.25 23.21
N VAL A 236 -20.83 20.05 22.61
CA VAL A 236 -20.34 20.78 21.44
C VAL A 236 -19.88 19.79 20.39
N VAL A 237 -20.32 19.96 19.15
CA VAL A 237 -19.90 19.15 18.00
C VAL A 237 -19.20 20.04 16.98
N ILE A 238 -17.92 19.75 16.73
CA ILE A 238 -17.12 20.38 15.68
C ILE A 238 -16.96 19.36 14.55
N SER A 239 -17.56 19.65 13.41
CA SER A 239 -17.63 18.76 12.26
C SER A 239 -16.62 19.13 11.20
N THR A 240 -16.05 18.12 10.55
CA THR A 240 -15.16 18.27 9.39
C THR A 240 -15.85 17.65 8.18
N THR A 241 -15.78 18.32 7.03
CA THR A 241 -16.36 17.78 5.80
C THR A 241 -15.55 18.15 4.56
N ALA A 242 -15.64 17.26 3.58
CA ALA A 242 -15.00 17.34 2.28
C ALA A 242 -16.01 16.82 1.26
N PHE A 243 -16.87 17.70 0.76
CA PHE A 243 -17.86 17.34 -0.26
C PHE A 243 -17.22 17.21 -1.65
N ASP A 244 -17.81 16.37 -2.49
CA ASP A 244 -17.32 16.13 -3.85
C ASP A 244 -17.70 17.32 -4.75
N GLU A 245 -16.74 17.86 -5.50
CA GLU A 245 -17.01 18.81 -6.60
C GLU A 245 -16.70 18.09 -7.91
N LEU A 246 -17.67 17.34 -8.43
CA LEU A 246 -17.47 16.62 -9.68
C LEU A 246 -17.61 17.57 -10.88
N PRO A 247 -16.63 17.62 -11.80
CA PRO A 247 -16.69 18.47 -13.00
C PRO A 247 -17.58 17.88 -14.12
N TYR A 248 -18.54 17.01 -13.81
CA TYR A 248 -19.28 16.27 -14.84
C TYR A 248 -20.43 17.08 -15.42
N ASN A 249 -20.20 17.61 -16.61
CA ASN A 249 -21.21 18.32 -17.39
C ASN A 249 -22.09 17.34 -18.20
N THR A 250 -21.70 16.05 -18.32
CA THR A 250 -22.44 15.01 -19.06
C THR A 250 -22.40 13.64 -18.34
N TYR A 251 -23.47 12.85 -18.48
CA TYR A 251 -23.68 11.56 -17.81
C TYR A 251 -23.85 10.39 -18.80
N ASP A 252 -23.07 10.43 -19.88
CA ASP A 252 -23.27 9.55 -21.05
C ASP A 252 -22.90 8.07 -20.82
N PHE A 253 -22.34 7.74 -19.64
CA PHE A 253 -21.94 6.39 -19.26
C PHE A 253 -22.68 5.91 -18.00
N PRO A 254 -23.14 4.64 -17.94
CA PRO A 254 -23.89 4.12 -16.80
C PRO A 254 -23.16 4.29 -15.46
N VAL A 255 -21.86 3.99 -15.40
CA VAL A 255 -21.09 4.08 -14.16
C VAL A 255 -21.03 5.53 -13.65
N ARG A 256 -20.91 6.52 -14.54
CA ARG A 256 -20.93 7.95 -14.17
C ARG A 256 -22.27 8.38 -13.59
N ALA A 257 -23.38 7.94 -14.19
CA ALA A 257 -24.71 8.22 -13.68
C ALA A 257 -24.92 7.61 -12.28
N TRP A 258 -24.46 6.38 -12.08
CA TRP A 258 -24.49 5.69 -10.78
C TRP A 258 -23.67 6.41 -9.71
N VAL A 259 -22.43 6.81 -10.00
CA VAL A 259 -21.58 7.54 -9.04
C VAL A 259 -22.21 8.88 -8.68
N ARG A 260 -22.74 9.64 -9.66
CA ARG A 260 -23.42 10.90 -9.36
C ARG A 260 -24.66 10.69 -8.49
N PHE A 261 -25.44 9.65 -8.75
CA PHE A 261 -26.60 9.30 -7.93
C PHE A 261 -26.22 9.08 -6.45
N ILE A 262 -25.16 8.30 -6.20
CA ILE A 262 -24.64 8.07 -4.85
C ILE A 262 -24.17 9.38 -4.21
N ASN A 263 -23.43 10.22 -4.95
CA ASN A 263 -22.92 11.48 -4.42
C ASN A 263 -24.05 12.47 -4.06
N ILE A 264 -25.12 12.54 -4.86
CA ILE A 264 -26.28 13.38 -4.54
C ILE A 264 -26.92 12.94 -3.22
N LEU A 265 -27.11 11.63 -3.01
CA LEU A 265 -27.67 11.11 -1.75
C LEU A 265 -26.74 11.42 -0.57
N LYS A 266 -25.44 11.16 -0.74
CA LYS A 266 -24.41 11.47 0.25
C LYS A 266 -24.43 12.96 0.65
N GLU A 267 -24.40 13.87 -0.32
CA GLU A 267 -24.41 15.32 -0.10
C GLU A 267 -25.67 15.77 0.62
N GLN A 268 -26.85 15.33 0.16
CA GLN A 268 -28.13 15.73 0.74
C GLN A 268 -28.28 15.26 2.19
N ASN A 269 -28.00 13.98 2.46
CA ASN A 269 -28.13 13.42 3.80
C ASN A 269 -27.10 14.03 4.77
N SER A 270 -25.82 14.05 4.36
CA SER A 270 -24.75 14.52 5.23
C SER A 270 -24.87 16.01 5.54
N LYS A 271 -25.26 16.85 4.56
CA LYS A 271 -25.46 18.29 4.80
C LYS A 271 -26.60 18.54 5.79
N ALA A 272 -27.73 17.84 5.64
CA ALA A 272 -28.86 17.98 6.55
C ALA A 272 -28.50 17.56 7.99
N ILE A 273 -27.67 16.52 8.15
CA ILE A 273 -27.15 16.08 9.45
C ILE A 273 -26.18 17.11 10.04
N ILE A 274 -25.22 17.58 9.26
CA ILE A 274 -24.22 18.56 9.70
C ILE A 274 -24.90 19.85 10.15
N ASP A 275 -25.80 20.39 9.33
CA ASP A 275 -26.54 21.65 9.60
C ASP A 275 -27.38 21.55 10.89
N ARG A 276 -27.85 20.36 11.26
CA ARG A 276 -28.67 20.13 12.46
C ARG A 276 -27.84 19.93 13.72
N TYR A 277 -26.77 19.13 13.64
CA TYR A 277 -26.09 18.63 14.83
C TYR A 277 -24.71 19.25 15.10
N SER A 278 -24.15 20.03 14.17
CA SER A 278 -22.83 20.65 14.33
C SER A 278 -22.94 22.08 14.83
N ASP A 279 -22.19 22.43 15.87
CA ASP A 279 -22.04 23.82 16.32
C ASP A 279 -21.08 24.60 15.41
N VAL A 280 -20.06 23.93 14.88
CA VAL A 280 -19.09 24.49 13.90
C VAL A 280 -18.82 23.45 12.81
N THR A 281 -18.74 23.89 11.56
CA THR A 281 -18.37 23.03 10.43
C THR A 281 -17.14 23.59 9.73
N ILE A 282 -16.06 22.82 9.70
CA ILE A 282 -14.86 23.09 8.92
C ILE A 282 -15.01 22.37 7.58
N ASN A 283 -15.28 23.14 6.53
CA ASN A 283 -15.37 22.62 5.16
C ASN A 283 -14.03 22.83 4.44
N CYS A 284 -13.44 21.75 3.94
CA CYS A 284 -12.21 21.81 3.17
C CYS A 284 -12.51 21.65 1.68
N ASP A 285 -11.98 22.57 0.87
CA ASP A 285 -12.13 22.55 -0.59
C ASP A 285 -11.19 21.53 -1.23
N VAL A 286 -11.58 20.25 -1.11
CA VAL A 286 -10.87 19.10 -1.69
C VAL A 286 -11.75 18.27 -2.62
N GLY A 287 -12.91 18.81 -3.01
CA GLY A 287 -13.92 18.10 -3.78
C GLY A 287 -13.45 17.69 -5.17
N ALA A 288 -12.49 18.43 -5.72
CA ALA A 288 -11.92 18.20 -7.06
C ALA A 288 -10.91 17.03 -7.11
N TYR A 289 -10.44 16.53 -5.97
CA TYR A 289 -9.45 15.45 -5.89
C TYR A 289 -10.11 14.07 -5.79
N SER A 290 -9.41 13.03 -6.23
CA SER A 290 -9.89 11.65 -6.11
C SER A 290 -9.71 11.13 -4.68
N PHE A 291 -10.58 10.20 -4.28
CA PHE A 291 -10.51 9.56 -2.96
C PHE A 291 -9.26 8.66 -2.78
N MET A 292 -8.47 8.43 -3.85
CA MET A 292 -7.23 7.64 -3.83
C MET A 292 -5.97 8.48 -4.08
N ASP A 293 -6.04 9.80 -4.00
CA ASP A 293 -4.89 10.69 -4.20
C ASP A 293 -4.02 10.85 -2.94
N PHE A 294 -3.56 9.74 -2.37
CA PHE A 294 -2.72 9.73 -1.18
C PHE A 294 -1.38 10.45 -1.33
N HIS A 295 -0.86 10.56 -2.57
CA HIS A 295 0.34 11.35 -2.87
C HIS A 295 0.21 12.85 -2.51
N LEU A 296 -1.01 13.38 -2.39
CA LEU A 296 -1.28 14.77 -2.00
C LEU A 296 -1.50 14.92 -0.49
N ALA A 297 -1.19 13.90 0.31
CA ALA A 297 -1.41 13.91 1.76
C ALA A 297 -0.86 15.16 2.45
N ALA A 298 0.37 15.57 2.15
CA ALA A 298 0.98 16.76 2.76
C ALA A 298 0.22 18.05 2.41
N GLU A 299 -0.30 18.16 1.19
CA GLU A 299 -1.10 19.30 0.72
C GLU A 299 -2.46 19.34 1.42
N PHE A 300 -3.12 18.19 1.55
CA PHE A 300 -4.38 18.07 2.28
C PHE A 300 -4.23 18.44 3.77
N ILE A 301 -3.17 17.96 4.43
CA ILE A 301 -2.87 18.33 5.82
C ILE A 301 -2.68 19.84 5.95
N THR A 302 -1.91 20.44 5.05
CA THR A 302 -1.67 21.90 5.04
C THR A 302 -2.97 22.67 4.86
N LEU A 303 -3.83 22.25 3.92
CA LEU A 303 -5.13 22.86 3.67
C LEU A 303 -6.05 22.75 4.90
N GLY A 304 -6.17 21.56 5.48
CA GLY A 304 -6.99 21.32 6.68
C GLY A 304 -6.56 22.18 7.86
N TYR A 305 -5.25 22.33 8.06
CA TYR A 305 -4.68 23.23 9.08
C TYR A 305 -5.11 24.69 8.83
N HIS A 306 -5.00 25.17 7.59
CA HIS A 306 -5.39 26.55 7.25
C HIS A 306 -6.89 26.80 7.38
N GLU A 307 -7.76 25.86 6.97
CA GLU A 307 -9.20 26.01 7.14
C GLU A 307 -9.62 25.99 8.61
N ALA A 308 -9.02 25.12 9.43
CA ALA A 308 -9.25 25.13 10.87
C ALA A 308 -8.85 26.48 11.49
N GLN A 309 -7.67 26.99 11.18
CA GLN A 309 -7.16 28.26 11.69
C GLN A 309 -8.11 29.45 11.47
N LYS A 310 -8.81 29.49 10.33
CA LYS A 310 -9.83 30.53 10.05
C LYS A 310 -11.00 30.49 11.05
N LEU A 311 -11.36 29.30 11.54
CA LEU A 311 -12.52 29.06 12.41
C LEU A 311 -12.17 28.98 13.90
N ILE A 312 -10.88 28.93 14.27
CA ILE A 312 -10.43 28.96 15.67
C ILE A 312 -11.07 30.09 16.50
N PRO A 313 -11.17 31.35 16.01
CA PRO A 313 -11.80 32.42 16.79
C PRO A 313 -13.28 32.14 17.13
N GLU A 314 -14.02 31.54 16.20
CA GLU A 314 -15.42 31.16 16.39
C GLU A 314 -15.56 29.98 17.35
N ILE A 315 -14.72 28.94 17.19
CA ILE A 315 -14.69 27.80 18.11
C ILE A 315 -14.41 28.29 19.53
N LYS A 316 -13.38 29.12 19.73
CA LYS A 316 -13.05 29.70 21.05
C LYS A 316 -14.20 30.55 21.62
N ARG A 317 -15.00 31.22 20.77
CA ARG A 317 -16.21 31.94 21.21
C ARG A 317 -17.27 30.98 21.75
N ILE A 318 -17.60 29.92 21.01
CA ILE A 318 -18.61 28.93 21.41
C ILE A 318 -18.19 28.20 22.69
N LEU A 319 -16.92 27.81 22.80
CA LEU A 319 -16.39 27.17 24.01
C LEU A 319 -16.52 28.10 25.23
N ARG A 320 -16.22 29.39 25.10
CA ARG A 320 -16.40 30.36 26.19
C ARG A 320 -17.88 30.54 26.58
N GLU A 321 -18.78 30.57 25.60
CA GLU A 321 -20.23 30.70 25.85
C GLU A 321 -20.80 29.49 26.61
N LYS A 322 -20.19 28.31 26.42
CA LYS A 322 -20.54 27.08 27.12
C LYS A 322 -19.66 26.80 28.35
N GLU A 323 -18.88 27.79 28.79
CA GLU A 323 -18.00 27.72 29.97
C GLU A 323 -16.97 26.57 29.91
N ILE A 324 -16.54 26.20 28.70
CA ILE A 324 -15.55 25.14 28.46
C ILE A 324 -14.15 25.76 28.40
N PRO A 325 -13.23 25.39 29.31
CA PRO A 325 -11.87 25.92 29.30
C PRO A 325 -11.05 25.37 28.14
N LEU A 326 -10.12 26.19 27.62
CA LEU A 326 -9.09 25.72 26.70
C LEU A 326 -8.07 24.86 27.44
N LYS A 327 -7.49 23.88 26.75
CA LYS A 327 -6.36 23.09 27.25
C LYS A 327 -5.12 23.99 27.38
N GLN A 328 -4.41 23.87 28.49
CA GLN A 328 -3.12 24.54 28.65
C GLN A 328 -2.01 23.72 27.96
N PRO A 329 -1.08 24.35 27.22
CA PRO A 329 -0.02 23.64 26.51
C PRO A 329 0.90 22.77 27.40
N GLU A 330 0.99 23.05 28.71
CA GLU A 330 1.96 22.42 29.62
C GLU A 330 1.41 21.24 30.46
N GLU A 331 0.10 21.02 30.54
CA GLU A 331 -0.46 19.99 31.45
C GLU A 331 -0.29 18.55 30.94
N ASP A 332 -0.12 18.34 29.63
CA ASP A 332 -0.12 17.00 29.01
C ASP A 332 1.20 16.60 28.29
N ALA A 333 2.30 17.36 28.45
CA ALA A 333 3.64 16.86 28.07
C ALA A 333 4.13 15.71 29.00
N ARG A 334 3.28 15.20 29.90
CA ARG A 334 3.59 14.06 30.76
C ARG A 334 3.11 12.79 30.07
N PRO A 335 4.01 11.80 29.87
CA PRO A 335 3.60 10.52 29.30
C PRO A 335 2.48 9.91 30.15
N VAL A 336 1.43 9.47 29.48
CA VAL A 336 0.28 8.77 30.08
C VAL A 336 0.81 7.68 31.01
N LYS A 337 0.56 7.82 32.32
CA LYS A 337 0.92 6.81 33.32
C LYS A 337 0.17 5.52 33.00
N GLY A 338 0.90 4.51 32.53
CA GLY A 338 0.35 3.19 32.21
C GLY A 338 0.72 2.66 30.82
N SER A 339 1.45 3.41 30.00
CA SER A 339 1.99 2.89 28.73
C SER A 339 3.04 1.81 28.97
N TYR A 340 2.59 0.55 29.07
CA TYR A 340 3.41 -0.65 28.94
C TYR A 340 3.43 -1.17 27.49
N ALA A 341 3.05 -0.35 26.51
CA ALA A 341 3.35 -0.63 25.12
C ALA A 341 4.81 -0.19 24.89
N GLU A 342 5.68 -1.11 24.48
CA GLU A 342 7.02 -0.74 24.02
C GLU A 342 6.88 0.42 23.00
N PRO A 343 7.69 1.48 23.11
CA PRO A 343 7.61 2.60 22.19
C PRO A 343 7.73 2.07 20.76
N LEU A 344 6.75 2.39 19.91
CA LEU A 344 6.71 1.95 18.52
C LEU A 344 8.05 2.30 17.85
N ASN A 345 8.84 1.29 17.52
CA ASN A 345 10.08 1.48 16.77
C ASN A 345 9.73 1.71 15.30
N LEU A 346 9.27 2.93 14.99
CA LEU A 346 8.86 3.32 13.65
C LEU A 346 9.96 3.00 12.61
N PRO A 347 11.25 3.33 12.81
CA PRO A 347 12.31 2.95 11.85
C PRO A 347 12.38 1.45 11.52
N GLU A 348 12.21 0.59 12.52
CA GLU A 348 12.18 -0.86 12.34
C GLU A 348 10.94 -1.32 11.57
N LEU A 349 9.77 -0.77 11.91
CA LEU A 349 8.54 -1.05 11.19
C LEU A 349 8.63 -0.61 9.72
N LEU A 350 9.15 0.58 9.47
CA LEU A 350 9.39 1.13 8.13
C LEU A 350 10.31 0.22 7.31
N ARG A 351 11.41 -0.22 7.92
CA ARG A 351 12.33 -1.20 7.33
C ARG A 351 11.61 -2.50 6.99
N ASP A 352 10.82 -3.04 7.91
CA ASP A 352 10.14 -4.32 7.71
C ASP A 352 9.01 -4.23 6.67
N ILE A 353 8.38 -3.08 6.52
CA ILE A 353 7.43 -2.81 5.44
C ILE A 353 8.17 -2.72 4.11
N LYS A 354 9.24 -1.92 4.04
CA LYS A 354 10.07 -1.74 2.84
C LYS A 354 10.58 -3.06 2.27
N TYR A 355 10.98 -4.00 3.12
CA TYR A 355 11.55 -5.29 2.71
C TYR A 355 10.56 -6.47 2.81
N GLU A 356 9.26 -6.19 2.98
CA GLU A 356 8.19 -7.20 3.08
C GLU A 356 8.48 -8.28 4.15
N ARG A 357 8.89 -7.86 5.34
CA ARG A 357 9.29 -8.69 6.49
C ARG A 357 8.23 -8.79 7.58
N LEU A 358 7.08 -8.14 7.41
CA LEU A 358 5.97 -8.22 8.36
C LEU A 358 5.47 -9.68 8.49
N PRO A 359 5.48 -10.27 9.71
CA PRO A 359 4.92 -11.61 9.90
C PRO A 359 3.41 -11.50 9.96
N TYR A 360 2.66 -12.21 9.11
CA TYR A 360 1.19 -12.18 9.13
C TYR A 360 0.64 -13.36 9.94
N ASP A 361 -0.35 -13.12 10.78
CA ASP A 361 -1.08 -14.18 11.51
C ASP A 361 -2.11 -14.91 10.63
N PHE A 362 -2.47 -14.32 9.48
CA PHE A 362 -3.28 -14.95 8.44
C PHE A 362 -2.44 -15.49 7.27
N THR A 363 -3.06 -16.35 6.46
CA THR A 363 -2.45 -16.85 5.23
C THR A 363 -2.75 -15.92 4.07
N ARG A 364 -1.69 -15.45 3.40
CA ARG A 364 -1.77 -14.73 2.14
C ARG A 364 -1.46 -15.67 1.00
N PHE A 365 -2.31 -15.64 -0.02
CA PHE A 365 -2.06 -16.29 -1.28
C PHE A 365 -2.33 -15.26 -2.38
N LYS A 366 -1.34 -15.02 -3.24
CA LYS A 366 -1.42 -14.04 -4.32
C LYS A 366 -0.89 -14.67 -5.60
N PRO A 367 -1.69 -14.80 -6.66
CA PRO A 367 -1.15 -15.17 -7.95
C PRO A 367 -0.22 -14.07 -8.47
N LEU A 368 0.87 -14.48 -9.11
CA LEU A 368 1.83 -13.59 -9.73
C LEU A 368 1.66 -13.71 -11.24
N LEU A 369 1.57 -12.56 -11.92
CA LEU A 369 1.59 -12.47 -13.36
C LEU A 369 2.42 -11.23 -13.71
N TYR A 370 3.53 -11.43 -14.40
CA TYR A 370 4.44 -10.38 -14.81
C TYR A 370 4.65 -10.44 -16.32
N PHE A 371 4.69 -9.26 -16.93
CA PHE A 371 4.97 -9.08 -18.35
C PHE A 371 5.71 -7.76 -18.53
N GLY A 372 6.70 -7.72 -19.42
CA GLY A 372 7.48 -6.50 -19.73
C GLY A 372 8.83 -6.40 -19.03
N ARG A 373 9.03 -7.07 -17.88
CA ARG A 373 10.30 -7.06 -17.12
C ARG A 373 10.68 -8.43 -16.60
N GLU A 374 11.98 -8.66 -16.41
CA GLU A 374 12.50 -9.90 -15.83
C GLU A 374 12.38 -9.90 -14.29
N HIS A 375 11.76 -10.93 -13.72
CA HIS A 375 11.51 -11.08 -12.27
C HIS A 375 12.21 -12.30 -11.64
N SER A 376 13.15 -12.93 -12.33
CA SER A 376 13.99 -14.00 -11.78
C SER A 376 14.59 -13.67 -10.42
N TYR A 377 14.56 -14.63 -9.50
CA TYR A 377 15.06 -14.52 -8.13
C TYR A 377 16.60 -14.59 -8.03
N PHE A 378 17.28 -14.87 -9.13
CA PHE A 378 18.74 -14.93 -9.23
C PHE A 378 19.36 -13.65 -9.81
N LYS A 379 18.55 -12.77 -10.39
CA LYS A 379 18.99 -11.47 -10.90
C LYS A 379 18.80 -10.36 -9.87
N GLN A 380 19.49 -9.25 -10.09
CA GLN A 380 19.37 -8.06 -9.23
C GLN A 380 18.00 -7.39 -9.40
N ASP A 381 17.44 -6.92 -8.28
CA ASP A 381 16.17 -6.20 -8.26
C ASP A 381 16.30 -4.70 -8.58
N LEU A 382 17.50 -4.10 -8.44
CA LEU A 382 17.68 -2.64 -8.53
C LEU A 382 17.36 -2.09 -9.94
N ILE A 383 17.85 -2.77 -10.98
CA ILE A 383 17.54 -2.46 -12.37
C ILE A 383 17.10 -3.77 -13.02
N ARG A 384 15.85 -3.82 -13.46
CA ARG A 384 15.29 -4.95 -14.21
C ARG A 384 15.40 -4.69 -15.69
N GLU A 385 15.82 -5.70 -16.42
CA GLU A 385 15.83 -5.67 -17.89
C GLU A 385 14.43 -5.90 -18.46
N GLU A 386 14.22 -5.41 -19.68
CA GLU A 386 12.98 -5.64 -20.42
C GLU A 386 12.87 -7.11 -20.84
N SER A 387 11.70 -7.70 -20.63
CA SER A 387 11.42 -9.09 -21.01
C SER A 387 10.09 -9.18 -21.75
N THR A 388 10.09 -9.89 -22.88
CA THR A 388 8.88 -10.15 -23.69
C THR A 388 8.17 -11.42 -23.27
N ALA A 389 8.74 -12.17 -22.32
CA ALA A 389 8.17 -13.42 -21.87
C ALA A 389 7.16 -13.19 -20.74
N LEU A 390 6.02 -13.87 -20.86
CA LEU A 390 5.05 -13.94 -19.77
C LEU A 390 5.65 -14.79 -18.64
N GLN A 391 5.72 -14.21 -17.46
CA GLN A 391 6.10 -14.91 -16.23
C GLN A 391 4.88 -14.99 -15.32
N TYR A 392 4.65 -16.13 -14.70
CA TYR A 392 3.50 -16.36 -13.83
C TYR A 392 3.85 -17.29 -12.68
N GLY A 393 3.08 -17.24 -11.61
CA GLY A 393 3.35 -18.07 -10.43
C GLY A 393 2.48 -17.66 -9.26
N PHE A 394 3.01 -17.79 -8.04
CA PHE A 394 2.28 -17.44 -6.84
C PHE A 394 3.20 -17.00 -5.70
N LEU A 395 2.63 -16.24 -4.79
CA LEU A 395 3.19 -15.90 -3.49
C LEU A 395 2.27 -16.49 -2.43
N TRP A 396 2.86 -17.24 -1.50
CA TRP A 396 2.22 -17.76 -0.31
C TRP A 396 2.97 -17.24 0.91
N GLN A 397 2.27 -16.63 1.86
CA GLN A 397 2.87 -16.17 3.10
C GLN A 397 2.02 -16.58 4.30
N LYS A 398 2.66 -17.04 5.38
CA LYS A 398 2.02 -17.32 6.66
C LYS A 398 3.06 -17.25 7.78
N GLY A 399 2.77 -16.45 8.81
CA GLY A 399 3.71 -16.20 9.90
C GLY A 399 5.00 -15.61 9.35
N GLN A 400 6.12 -16.29 9.63
CA GLN A 400 7.46 -15.93 9.17
C GLN A 400 7.86 -16.55 7.82
N LEU A 401 6.99 -17.35 7.20
CA LEU A 401 7.30 -18.04 5.96
C LEU A 401 6.73 -17.27 4.76
N ASP A 402 7.57 -17.05 3.75
CA ASP A 402 7.24 -16.47 2.45
C ASP A 402 7.78 -17.43 1.37
N LEU A 403 6.88 -18.05 0.62
CA LEU A 403 7.19 -18.92 -0.50
C LEU A 403 6.72 -18.24 -1.79
N ARG A 404 7.64 -18.04 -2.72
CA ARG A 404 7.34 -17.54 -4.06
C ARG A 404 7.73 -18.56 -5.09
N SER A 405 6.91 -18.62 -6.11
CA SER A 405 7.06 -19.48 -7.26
C SER A 405 6.91 -18.63 -8.50
N LEU A 406 7.76 -18.89 -9.50
CA LEU A 406 7.74 -18.23 -10.79
C LEU A 406 8.02 -19.26 -11.88
N THR A 407 7.37 -19.11 -13.02
CA THR A 407 7.63 -19.87 -14.25
C THR A 407 7.48 -18.92 -15.43
N GLN A 408 8.14 -19.23 -16.53
CA GLN A 408 8.16 -18.41 -17.73
C GLN A 408 7.72 -19.23 -18.96
N GLY A 409 6.94 -18.62 -19.84
CA GLY A 409 6.53 -19.24 -21.11
C GLY A 409 5.18 -19.96 -21.04
N THR A 410 5.06 -21.09 -21.75
CA THR A 410 3.77 -21.84 -21.90
C THR A 410 3.78 -23.25 -21.30
N GLY A 411 4.96 -23.72 -20.86
CA GLY A 411 5.18 -25.03 -20.22
C GLY A 411 5.61 -24.90 -18.76
N LEU A 412 6.04 -26.02 -18.16
CA LEU A 412 6.69 -26.05 -16.83
C LEU A 412 8.21 -26.27 -16.98
N ASP A 413 8.72 -25.83 -18.13
CA ASP A 413 10.06 -26.13 -18.62
C ASP A 413 11.08 -25.13 -18.03
N ASN A 414 10.59 -24.11 -17.33
CA ASN A 414 11.36 -23.17 -16.53
C ASN A 414 10.59 -22.90 -15.23
N TYR A 415 11.24 -23.08 -14.08
CA TYR A 415 10.62 -22.89 -12.77
C TYR A 415 11.61 -22.39 -11.73
N GLU A 416 11.22 -21.34 -11.02
CA GLU A 416 11.96 -20.77 -9.90
C GLU A 416 11.15 -20.83 -8.61
N LEU A 417 11.84 -21.13 -7.52
CA LEU A 417 11.33 -21.01 -6.16
C LEU A 417 12.21 -20.11 -5.34
N ARG A 418 11.56 -19.33 -4.48
CA ARG A 418 12.20 -18.62 -3.39
C ARG A 418 11.46 -18.89 -2.09
N LEU A 419 12.16 -19.46 -1.12
CA LEU A 419 11.67 -19.61 0.25
C LEU A 419 12.39 -18.61 1.13
N LYS A 420 11.66 -17.71 1.78
CA LYS A 420 12.19 -16.74 2.74
C LYS A 420 11.59 -17.05 4.12
N LEU A 421 12.47 -17.28 5.09
CA LEU A 421 12.14 -17.34 6.52
C LEU A 421 12.51 -15.99 7.15
N THR A 422 11.51 -15.17 7.43
CA THR A 422 11.69 -13.83 7.99
C THR A 422 11.89 -13.87 9.50
N GLY A 423 12.62 -12.89 10.02
CA GLY A 423 12.70 -12.69 11.47
C GLY A 423 13.46 -13.79 12.21
N LEU A 424 14.54 -14.34 11.61
CA LEU A 424 15.52 -15.14 12.37
C LEU A 424 16.05 -14.35 13.56
N THR A 425 16.25 -13.05 13.34
CA THR A 425 16.41 -12.00 14.35
C THR A 425 15.69 -10.74 13.85
N ALA A 426 15.71 -9.65 14.62
CA ALA A 426 15.16 -8.36 14.19
C ALA A 426 15.63 -7.95 12.78
N ASN A 427 16.89 -8.21 12.40
CA ASN A 427 17.48 -7.69 11.16
C ASN A 427 17.88 -8.76 10.15
N PHE A 428 17.72 -10.06 10.45
CA PHE A 428 18.18 -11.15 9.59
C PHE A 428 17.04 -12.03 9.10
N ASP A 429 17.09 -12.39 7.82
CA ASP A 429 16.23 -13.40 7.19
C ASP A 429 17.10 -14.47 6.50
N LEU A 430 16.56 -15.67 6.38
CA LEU A 430 17.14 -16.76 5.59
C LEU A 430 16.37 -16.92 4.29
N ILE A 431 17.07 -17.01 3.16
CA ILE A 431 16.47 -17.10 1.83
C ILE A 431 17.07 -18.31 1.11
N GLY A 432 16.24 -19.30 0.79
CA GLY A 432 16.53 -20.36 -0.15
C GLY A 432 16.02 -20.00 -1.55
N LYS A 433 16.78 -20.36 -2.58
CA LYS A 433 16.43 -20.18 -4.00
C LYS A 433 16.66 -21.50 -4.73
N LEU A 434 15.80 -21.79 -5.71
CA LEU A 434 15.92 -22.92 -6.62
C LEU A 434 15.51 -22.43 -8.01
N HIS A 435 16.24 -22.87 -9.03
CA HIS A 435 15.89 -22.66 -10.43
C HIS A 435 16.09 -23.97 -11.18
N TYR A 436 15.13 -24.27 -12.04
CA TYR A 436 15.14 -25.40 -12.95
C TYR A 436 14.80 -24.91 -14.35
N GLU A 437 15.56 -25.34 -15.34
CA GLU A 437 15.30 -25.05 -16.76
C GLU A 437 15.62 -26.28 -17.62
N GLU A 438 14.67 -26.73 -18.41
CA GLU A 438 14.85 -27.79 -19.41
C GLU A 438 15.44 -27.16 -20.68
N THR A 439 16.69 -27.51 -21.01
CA THR A 439 17.34 -27.05 -22.24
C THR A 439 17.46 -28.20 -23.26
N PRO A 440 17.62 -27.91 -24.56
CA PRO A 440 17.77 -28.95 -25.59
C PRO A 440 18.98 -29.87 -25.38
N GLU A 441 19.98 -29.44 -24.61
CA GLU A 441 21.21 -30.18 -24.37
C GLU A 441 21.15 -30.95 -23.04
N GLN A 442 20.73 -30.29 -21.96
CA GLN A 442 20.64 -30.86 -20.62
C GLN A 442 19.77 -30.02 -19.66
N ASP A 443 19.09 -30.68 -18.73
CA ASP A 443 18.40 -30.01 -17.62
C ASP A 443 19.38 -29.21 -16.74
N LEU A 444 19.07 -27.94 -16.53
CA LEU A 444 19.82 -27.04 -15.68
C LEU A 444 19.18 -26.98 -14.29
N TRP A 445 19.96 -27.30 -13.26
CA TRP A 445 19.56 -27.17 -11.86
C TRP A 445 20.47 -26.19 -11.14
N CYS A 446 19.88 -25.19 -10.51
CA CYS A 446 20.56 -24.17 -9.73
C CYS A 446 19.87 -24.04 -8.37
N TYR A 447 20.65 -23.89 -7.30
CA TYR A 447 20.11 -23.66 -5.96
C TYR A 447 21.00 -22.71 -5.17
N GLY A 448 20.42 -22.00 -4.21
CA GLY A 448 21.17 -21.10 -3.35
C GLY A 448 20.55 -20.93 -1.99
N VAL A 449 21.38 -20.61 -1.01
CA VAL A 449 20.97 -20.28 0.36
C VAL A 449 21.73 -19.04 0.80
N ASP A 450 20.98 -17.98 1.09
CA ASP A 450 21.46 -16.65 1.47
C ASP A 450 21.00 -16.32 2.89
N LEU A 451 21.91 -15.80 3.71
CA LEU A 451 21.57 -15.07 4.93
C LEU A 451 21.61 -13.58 4.61
N LYS A 452 20.47 -12.89 4.75
CA LYS A 452 20.32 -11.48 4.38
C LYS A 452 20.04 -10.61 5.60
N TYR A 453 20.81 -9.55 5.72
CA TYR A 453 20.73 -8.53 6.75
C TYR A 453 20.08 -7.24 6.22
N TYR A 454 19.22 -6.63 7.03
CA TYR A 454 18.44 -5.45 6.66
C TYR A 454 18.67 -4.28 7.62
N GLN A 455 18.93 -3.13 7.02
CA GLN A 455 18.90 -1.80 7.64
C GLN A 455 18.12 -0.84 6.75
N SER A 456 17.74 0.32 7.28
CA SER A 456 16.87 1.26 6.54
C SER A 456 17.50 1.75 5.22
N THR A 457 18.82 1.96 5.21
CA THR A 457 19.59 2.51 4.08
C THR A 457 20.50 1.48 3.38
N PHE A 458 20.67 0.28 3.91
CA PHE A 458 21.49 -0.74 3.26
C PHE A 458 21.05 -2.17 3.57
N THR A 459 21.42 -3.10 2.71
CA THR A 459 21.33 -4.55 2.98
C THR A 459 22.66 -5.22 2.71
N PHE A 460 22.90 -6.34 3.38
CA PHE A 460 24.06 -7.19 3.16
C PHE A 460 23.62 -8.64 3.07
N THR A 461 24.20 -9.42 2.17
CA THR A 461 23.88 -10.82 1.93
C THR A 461 25.15 -11.63 1.88
N VAL A 462 25.15 -12.78 2.54
CA VAL A 462 26.19 -13.80 2.41
C VAL A 462 25.52 -15.15 2.25
N GLY A 463 25.96 -15.93 1.27
CA GLY A 463 25.31 -17.18 0.93
C GLY A 463 26.17 -18.11 0.10
N TRP A 464 25.61 -19.27 -0.19
CA TRP A 464 26.18 -20.28 -1.08
C TRP A 464 25.21 -20.58 -2.19
N ALA A 465 25.69 -20.64 -3.43
CA ALA A 465 24.89 -21.02 -4.59
C ALA A 465 25.62 -22.08 -5.40
N ASP A 466 24.92 -23.11 -5.85
CA ASP A 466 25.39 -24.03 -6.88
C ASP A 466 24.66 -23.66 -8.17
N LEU A 467 25.43 -23.23 -9.15
CA LEU A 467 24.94 -22.73 -10.42
C LEU A 467 25.57 -23.61 -11.50
N ASN A 468 24.77 -24.50 -12.07
CA ASN A 468 25.20 -25.45 -13.08
C ASN A 468 26.42 -26.30 -12.66
N GLN A 469 26.35 -26.97 -11.51
CA GLN A 469 27.40 -27.82 -10.94
C GLN A 469 28.66 -27.08 -10.48
N THR A 470 28.65 -25.75 -10.51
CA THR A 470 29.72 -24.92 -9.97
C THR A 470 29.22 -24.24 -8.70
N ALA A 471 29.87 -24.54 -7.57
CA ALA A 471 29.59 -23.86 -6.31
C ALA A 471 30.20 -22.46 -6.31
N TYR A 472 29.48 -21.50 -5.75
CA TYR A 472 29.86 -20.12 -5.56
C TYR A 472 29.57 -19.68 -4.12
N LEU A 473 30.51 -18.93 -3.55
CA LEU A 473 30.23 -18.07 -2.41
C LEU A 473 29.61 -16.77 -2.92
N HIS A 474 28.37 -16.53 -2.54
CA HIS A 474 27.60 -15.35 -2.91
C HIS A 474 27.71 -14.27 -1.82
N ASN A 475 28.13 -13.07 -2.21
CA ASN A 475 28.09 -11.89 -1.34
C ASN A 475 27.39 -10.77 -2.08
N ALA A 476 26.43 -10.12 -1.43
CA ALA A 476 25.69 -9.03 -2.04
C ALA A 476 25.50 -7.87 -1.08
N GLY A 477 25.31 -6.68 -1.62
CA GLY A 477 24.99 -5.51 -0.83
C GLY A 477 24.20 -4.49 -1.63
N THR A 478 23.25 -3.84 -0.98
CA THR A 478 22.52 -2.71 -1.55
C THR A 478 22.66 -1.50 -0.65
N ILE A 479 22.74 -0.32 -1.24
CA ILE A 479 22.74 0.98 -0.55
C ILE A 479 21.63 1.82 -1.18
N ASP A 480 20.85 2.48 -0.35
CA ASP A 480 19.75 3.36 -0.71
C ASP A 480 19.83 4.62 0.15
N LEU A 481 20.14 5.74 -0.50
CA LEU A 481 20.40 7.03 0.12
C LEU A 481 19.48 8.07 -0.51
N ASN A 482 18.75 8.79 0.34
CA ASN A 482 17.85 9.86 -0.08
C ASN A 482 18.23 11.16 0.66
N TRP A 483 18.49 12.21 -0.12
CA TRP A 483 18.83 13.55 0.35
C TRP A 483 17.92 14.60 -0.30
N GLY A 484 16.61 14.43 -0.17
CA GLY A 484 15.60 15.36 -0.66
C GLY A 484 15.44 15.27 -2.17
N LYS A 485 16.13 16.15 -2.93
CA LYS A 485 16.06 16.15 -4.41
C LYS A 485 16.91 15.08 -5.07
N HIS A 486 17.69 14.34 -4.30
CA HIS A 486 18.64 13.35 -4.79
C HIS A 486 18.38 12.00 -4.14
N GLU A 487 18.09 11.01 -4.96
CA GLU A 487 18.05 9.61 -4.57
C GLU A 487 19.20 8.88 -5.25
N PHE A 488 19.95 8.08 -4.50
CA PHE A 488 21.05 7.27 -4.99
C PHE A 488 20.89 5.84 -4.50
N GLN A 489 20.92 4.91 -5.44
CA GLN A 489 20.82 3.50 -5.18
C GLN A 489 21.96 2.75 -5.86
N SER A 490 22.54 1.80 -5.15
CA SER A 490 23.63 0.97 -5.65
C SER A 490 23.42 -0.47 -5.16
N ALA A 491 23.61 -1.44 -6.05
CA ALA A 491 23.59 -2.86 -5.74
C ALA A 491 24.84 -3.54 -6.31
N VAL A 492 25.44 -4.42 -5.52
CA VAL A 492 26.60 -5.20 -5.93
C VAL A 492 26.37 -6.65 -5.53
N ASP A 493 26.51 -7.56 -6.49
CA ASP A 493 26.53 -9.00 -6.27
C ASP A 493 27.89 -9.55 -6.69
N LEU A 494 28.48 -10.39 -5.87
CA LEU A 494 29.78 -11.05 -6.06
C LEU A 494 29.59 -12.55 -5.91
N TYR A 495 29.97 -13.29 -6.96
CA TYR A 495 29.94 -14.74 -7.01
C TYR A 495 31.38 -15.24 -7.11
N THR A 496 31.92 -15.73 -5.99
CA THR A 496 33.30 -16.27 -5.92
C THR A 496 33.25 -17.78 -6.13
N PRO A 497 33.81 -18.33 -7.23
CA PRO A 497 33.83 -19.77 -7.47
C PRO A 497 34.48 -20.54 -6.31
N ALA A 498 33.91 -21.69 -5.99
CA ALA A 498 34.29 -22.51 -4.85
C ALA A 498 34.32 -24.03 -5.17
N PRO A 499 34.98 -24.47 -6.27
CA PRO A 499 35.00 -25.89 -6.64
C PRO A 499 35.64 -26.73 -5.53
N GLY A 500 35.00 -27.85 -5.16
CA GLY A 500 35.52 -28.74 -4.12
C GLY A 500 35.67 -28.11 -2.73
N ARG A 501 34.94 -27.02 -2.43
CA ARG A 501 34.97 -26.24 -1.17
C ARG A 501 36.19 -25.35 -0.95
N GLY A 502 37.01 -25.08 -1.97
CA GLY A 502 38.09 -24.08 -1.93
C GLY A 502 37.75 -22.83 -2.74
N LEU A 503 37.95 -21.63 -2.19
CA LEU A 503 37.65 -20.35 -2.87
C LEU A 503 38.69 -20.01 -3.94
N ILE A 504 38.24 -19.68 -5.15
CA ILE A 504 39.06 -19.21 -6.26
C ILE A 504 38.74 -17.76 -6.54
N PHE A 505 39.67 -16.87 -6.21
CA PHE A 505 39.49 -15.41 -6.37
C PHE A 505 39.86 -14.89 -7.78
N THR A 506 40.41 -15.73 -8.66
CA THR A 506 40.85 -15.32 -10.00
C THR A 506 39.71 -15.20 -11.01
N ASP A 507 38.61 -15.90 -10.79
CA ASP A 507 37.45 -15.96 -11.70
C ASP A 507 36.16 -15.49 -11.01
N VAL A 508 36.29 -14.54 -10.08
CA VAL A 508 35.14 -13.92 -9.40
C VAL A 508 34.25 -13.25 -10.44
N LYS A 509 32.96 -13.60 -10.41
CA LYS A 509 31.94 -12.92 -11.19
C LYS A 509 31.28 -11.84 -10.35
N TYR A 510 30.96 -10.70 -10.96
CA TYR A 510 30.36 -9.56 -10.28
C TYR A 510 29.36 -8.85 -11.18
N VAL A 511 28.33 -8.30 -10.54
CA VAL A 511 27.36 -7.38 -11.14
C VAL A 511 27.23 -6.19 -10.20
N ALA A 512 27.55 -5.01 -10.67
CA ALA A 512 27.37 -3.77 -9.95
C ALA A 512 26.44 -2.86 -10.74
N THR A 513 25.33 -2.46 -10.13
CA THR A 513 24.35 -1.55 -10.73
C THR A 513 24.21 -0.32 -9.86
N GLN A 514 24.08 0.84 -10.49
CA GLN A 514 23.86 2.11 -9.83
C GLN A 514 22.78 2.88 -10.58
N ARG A 515 21.94 3.57 -9.81
CA ARG A 515 20.91 4.47 -10.32
C ARG A 515 20.88 5.69 -9.42
N SER A 516 20.89 6.87 -10.02
CA SER A 516 20.54 8.10 -9.32
C SER A 516 19.27 8.70 -9.92
N LYS A 517 18.48 9.38 -9.09
CA LYS A 517 17.34 10.20 -9.51
C LYS A 517 17.56 11.58 -8.92
N ILE A 518 17.61 12.59 -9.78
CA ILE A 518 17.91 13.97 -9.41
C ILE A 518 16.76 14.86 -9.89
N ALA A 519 15.98 15.41 -8.97
CA ALA A 519 14.88 16.32 -9.28
C ALA A 519 15.43 17.71 -9.66
N LEU A 520 15.17 18.13 -10.89
CA LEU A 520 15.56 19.41 -11.47
C LEU A 520 14.36 20.38 -11.46
N GLY A 521 13.92 20.76 -10.27
CA GLY A 521 12.66 21.48 -10.08
C GLY A 521 11.50 20.51 -9.85
N ASP A 522 10.28 20.92 -10.19
CA ASP A 522 9.07 20.14 -9.88
C ASP A 522 8.73 19.14 -11.00
N ASP A 523 9.04 19.48 -12.25
CA ASP A 523 8.60 18.72 -13.42
C ASP A 523 9.72 17.94 -14.14
N PHE A 524 10.99 18.16 -13.80
CA PHE A 524 12.10 17.50 -14.50
C PHE A 524 12.88 16.57 -13.56
N THR A 525 13.30 15.43 -14.11
CA THR A 525 14.16 14.48 -13.41
C THR A 525 15.32 14.04 -14.31
N PHE A 526 16.53 14.07 -13.77
CA PHE A 526 17.71 13.50 -14.40
C PHE A 526 18.07 12.15 -13.74
N GLN A 527 18.22 11.10 -14.55
CA GLN A 527 18.39 9.73 -14.08
C GLN A 527 19.62 9.04 -14.71
N PRO A 528 20.83 9.26 -14.19
CA PRO A 528 21.99 8.49 -14.61
C PRO A 528 21.91 7.06 -14.05
N LYS A 529 22.25 6.08 -14.90
CA LYS A 529 22.34 4.65 -14.56
C LYS A 529 23.69 4.11 -15.02
N LEU A 530 24.28 3.22 -14.24
CA LEU A 530 25.55 2.57 -14.54
C LEU A 530 25.44 1.08 -14.21
N VAL A 531 25.87 0.23 -15.13
CA VAL A 531 25.99 -1.21 -14.93
C VAL A 531 27.43 -1.60 -15.25
N ILE A 532 28.10 -2.25 -14.31
CA ILE A 532 29.42 -2.84 -14.50
C ILE A 532 29.30 -4.31 -14.18
N SER A 533 29.63 -5.16 -15.14
CA SER A 533 29.52 -6.61 -14.97
C SER A 533 30.68 -7.32 -15.65
N ASN A 534 31.07 -8.48 -15.17
CA ASN A 534 31.90 -9.44 -15.93
C ASN A 534 31.17 -10.78 -16.19
N THR A 535 29.85 -10.77 -16.02
CA THR A 535 28.97 -11.89 -16.32
C THR A 535 28.63 -11.96 -17.80
N GLU A 536 28.29 -13.16 -18.24
CA GLU A 536 27.84 -13.44 -19.59
C GLU A 536 26.32 -13.42 -19.65
N LYS A 537 25.75 -13.14 -20.81
CA LYS A 537 24.29 -13.05 -21.01
C LYS A 537 23.56 -14.36 -20.66
N THR A 538 24.25 -15.49 -20.82
CA THR A 538 23.76 -16.82 -20.50
C THR A 538 23.86 -17.16 -19.02
N ASP A 539 24.58 -16.36 -18.22
CA ASP A 539 24.63 -16.57 -16.77
C ASP A 539 23.25 -16.29 -16.17
N LEU A 540 22.77 -17.16 -15.28
CA LEU A 540 21.49 -16.99 -14.58
C LEU A 540 21.43 -15.67 -13.77
N PHE A 541 22.59 -15.20 -13.32
CA PHE A 541 22.82 -13.97 -12.57
C PHE A 541 23.45 -12.87 -13.46
N ALA A 542 23.16 -12.89 -14.77
CA ALA A 542 23.64 -11.86 -15.70
C ALA A 542 23.22 -10.45 -15.25
N GLY A 543 24.10 -9.47 -15.51
CA GLY A 543 23.78 -8.06 -15.28
C GLY A 543 22.68 -7.58 -16.23
N PRO A 544 21.82 -6.65 -15.80
CA PRO A 544 20.70 -6.19 -16.63
C PRO A 544 21.21 -5.44 -17.86
N LEU A 545 20.53 -5.65 -19.00
CA LEU A 545 20.77 -4.88 -20.20
C LEU A 545 20.04 -3.53 -20.13
N ILE A 546 20.78 -2.43 -20.04
CA ILE A 546 20.23 -1.05 -20.04
C ILE A 546 20.47 -0.31 -21.35
N TYR A 547 21.31 -0.85 -22.23
CA TYR A 547 21.52 -0.31 -23.57
C TYR A 547 20.34 -0.60 -24.47
N ARG A 548 19.63 0.45 -24.91
CA ARG A 548 18.39 0.31 -25.69
C ARG A 548 18.58 0.11 -27.19
N GLY A 549 19.80 0.30 -27.71
CA GLY A 549 20.15 0.14 -29.13
C GLY A 549 20.13 -1.33 -29.60
N PHE A 550 20.93 -1.63 -30.62
CA PHE A 550 21.15 -3.00 -31.07
C PHE A 550 22.32 -3.58 -30.29
N GLU A 551 22.03 -4.56 -29.43
CA GLU A 551 23.07 -5.25 -28.68
C GLU A 551 24.07 -5.89 -29.66
N PRO A 552 25.38 -5.61 -29.52
CA PRO A 552 26.36 -6.14 -30.44
C PRO A 552 26.66 -7.63 -30.17
N GLU A 553 26.56 -8.45 -31.21
CA GLU A 553 27.06 -9.84 -31.22
C GLU A 553 28.56 -9.82 -30.93
N THR A 554 28.96 -10.12 -29.69
CA THR A 554 30.38 -10.06 -29.29
C THR A 554 30.80 -11.31 -28.53
N THR A 555 31.87 -11.93 -29.04
CA THR A 555 32.66 -13.00 -28.41
C THR A 555 33.59 -12.48 -27.31
N GLU A 556 33.69 -13.24 -26.22
CA GLU A 556 34.79 -13.30 -25.21
C GLU A 556 35.50 -11.99 -24.82
N ALA A 557 34.78 -11.00 -24.27
CA ALA A 557 35.41 -9.93 -23.49
C ALA A 557 34.90 -9.95 -22.04
N LYS A 558 35.85 -9.87 -21.10
CA LYS A 558 35.60 -10.16 -19.68
C LYS A 558 34.78 -9.10 -18.96
N THR A 559 34.82 -7.81 -19.32
CA THR A 559 34.10 -6.76 -18.56
C THR A 559 33.20 -5.93 -19.47
N LEU A 560 31.94 -5.82 -19.07
CA LEU A 560 30.89 -5.01 -19.64
C LEU A 560 30.65 -3.77 -18.77
N ILE A 561 30.65 -2.59 -19.39
CA ILE A 561 30.25 -1.32 -18.78
C ILE A 561 29.10 -0.75 -19.63
N GLN A 562 27.99 -0.45 -18.99
CA GLN A 562 26.87 0.24 -19.61
C GLN A 562 26.55 1.49 -18.81
N SER A 563 26.27 2.60 -19.49
CA SER A 563 25.81 3.82 -18.84
C SER A 563 24.60 4.36 -19.61
N ALA A 564 23.56 4.78 -18.91
CA ALA A 564 22.42 5.46 -19.51
C ALA A 564 22.21 6.79 -18.81
N LEU A 565 22.09 7.87 -19.59
CA LEU A 565 21.74 9.19 -19.11
C LEU A 565 20.35 9.53 -19.62
N GLU A 566 19.41 9.75 -18.72
CA GLU A 566 18.02 10.01 -19.07
C GLU A 566 17.56 11.34 -18.45
N LEU A 567 16.91 12.18 -19.26
CA LEU A 567 16.25 13.40 -18.82
C LEU A 567 14.75 13.24 -19.08
N ALA A 568 13.97 13.26 -18.01
CA ALA A 568 12.53 13.06 -18.04
C ALA A 568 11.80 14.36 -17.67
N TYR A 569 10.73 14.66 -18.41
CA TYR A 569 9.75 15.69 -18.12
C TYR A 569 8.44 15.01 -17.70
N HIS A 570 7.97 15.36 -16.51
CA HIS A 570 6.79 14.81 -15.85
C HIS A 570 5.63 15.77 -16.03
N TYR A 571 4.70 15.43 -16.92
CA TYR A 571 3.44 16.16 -17.03
C TYR A 571 2.42 15.51 -16.09
N ARG A 572 2.18 16.18 -14.95
CA ARG A 572 1.14 15.77 -14.00
C ARG A 572 -0.17 16.41 -14.39
N PHE A 573 -1.19 15.58 -14.57
CA PHE A 573 -2.51 16.12 -14.87
C PHE A 573 -3.06 16.81 -13.62
N PRO A 574 -3.64 18.02 -13.73
CA PRO A 574 -4.33 18.67 -12.62
C PRO A 574 -5.50 17.82 -12.08
N TYR A 575 -6.07 16.97 -12.93
CA TYR A 575 -7.11 16.00 -12.60
C TYR A 575 -6.72 14.65 -13.20
N SER A 576 -6.74 13.58 -12.41
CA SER A 576 -6.46 12.24 -12.93
C SER A 576 -7.44 11.89 -14.05
N LEU A 577 -6.93 11.50 -15.21
CA LEU A 577 -7.76 11.05 -16.32
C LEU A 577 -8.29 9.65 -16.00
N GLU A 578 -9.59 9.56 -15.73
CA GLU A 578 -10.24 8.29 -15.43
C GLU A 578 -10.70 7.56 -16.70
N ILE A 579 -10.12 6.38 -16.92
CA ILE A 579 -10.57 5.40 -17.90
C ILE A 579 -11.44 4.38 -17.16
N LEU A 580 -12.70 4.24 -17.58
CA LEU A 580 -13.68 3.33 -16.98
C LEU A 580 -13.92 3.54 -15.46
N GLN A 581 -13.52 4.69 -14.90
CA GLN A 581 -13.63 5.04 -13.47
C GLN A 581 -12.90 4.12 -12.50
N CYS A 582 -12.01 3.26 -13.01
CA CYS A 582 -11.16 2.40 -12.19
C CYS A 582 -9.69 2.49 -12.58
N ILE A 583 -9.35 2.99 -13.77
CA ILE A 583 -7.98 3.21 -14.21
C ILE A 583 -7.72 4.71 -14.23
N GLN A 584 -6.81 5.16 -13.38
CA GLN A 584 -6.42 6.56 -13.29
C GLN A 584 -5.07 6.77 -13.98
N LEU A 585 -5.06 7.64 -14.98
CA LEU A 585 -3.85 8.21 -15.54
C LEU A 585 -3.49 9.48 -14.77
N LYS A 586 -2.40 9.42 -14.00
CA LYS A 586 -1.95 10.51 -13.12
C LYS A 586 -0.83 11.35 -13.75
N GLU A 587 0.06 10.70 -14.47
CA GLU A 587 1.25 11.34 -15.02
C GLU A 587 1.61 10.79 -16.41
N LEU A 588 2.01 11.69 -17.30
CA LEU A 588 2.62 11.38 -18.58
C LEU A 588 4.07 11.86 -18.57
N THR A 589 5.02 10.94 -18.73
CA THR A 589 6.45 11.25 -18.72
C THR A 589 7.02 11.16 -20.12
N GLY A 590 7.47 12.29 -20.68
CA GLY A 590 8.31 12.31 -21.88
C GLY A 590 9.78 12.29 -21.48
N PHE A 591 10.61 11.46 -22.12
CA PHE A 591 12.02 11.37 -21.78
C PHE A 591 12.92 11.31 -23.01
N SER A 592 14.14 11.83 -22.87
CA SER A 592 15.22 11.65 -23.82
C SER A 592 16.40 10.97 -23.15
N PHE A 593 17.19 10.24 -23.94
CA PHE A 593 18.29 9.50 -23.38
C PHE A 593 19.48 9.34 -24.31
N ALA A 594 20.63 9.11 -23.68
CA ALA A 594 21.88 8.70 -24.30
C ALA A 594 22.43 7.47 -23.56
N ASP A 595 22.58 6.37 -24.29
CA ASP A 595 23.10 5.11 -23.77
C ASP A 595 24.50 4.84 -24.35
N LEU A 596 25.38 4.36 -23.50
CA LEU A 596 26.72 3.87 -23.80
C LEU A 596 26.77 2.39 -23.43
N TYR A 597 27.26 1.56 -24.34
CA TYR A 597 27.59 0.17 -24.09
C TYR A 597 29.05 -0.06 -24.48
N TYR A 598 29.86 -0.47 -23.52
CA TYR A 598 31.30 -0.65 -23.69
C TYR A 598 31.71 -2.05 -23.23
N ARG A 599 32.28 -2.83 -24.15
CA ARG A 599 32.83 -4.16 -23.86
C ARG A 599 34.23 -4.35 -24.45
N LEU A 600 34.40 -3.98 -25.71
CA LEU A 600 35.68 -3.86 -26.42
C LEU A 600 35.76 -2.46 -27.04
N GLU A 601 34.74 -2.15 -27.84
CA GLU A 601 34.52 -0.86 -28.45
C GLU A 601 33.27 -0.20 -27.86
N PRO A 602 33.19 1.14 -27.84
CA PRO A 602 32.03 1.86 -27.36
C PRO A 602 30.92 1.90 -28.42
N TYR A 603 29.72 1.57 -28.00
CA TYR A 603 28.48 1.68 -28.77
C TYR A 603 27.62 2.76 -28.14
N TYR A 604 27.01 3.59 -28.98
CA TYR A 604 26.23 4.75 -28.54
C TYR A 604 24.84 4.67 -29.13
N ALA A 605 23.83 4.99 -28.32
CA ALA A 605 22.45 5.05 -28.76
C ALA A 605 21.78 6.29 -28.18
N PHE A 606 20.99 6.98 -28.99
CA PHE A 606 20.24 8.17 -28.58
C PHE A 606 18.78 7.99 -28.91
N GLY A 607 17.90 8.37 -27.99
CA GLY A 607 16.49 8.16 -28.20
C GLY A 607 15.60 9.09 -27.42
N VAL A 608 14.33 8.97 -27.73
CA VAL A 608 13.24 9.63 -27.03
C VAL A 608 12.15 8.60 -26.77
N GLY A 609 11.43 8.78 -25.68
CA GLY A 609 10.32 7.91 -25.34
C GLY A 609 9.26 8.64 -24.54
N LEU A 610 8.20 7.91 -24.31
CA LEU A 610 7.05 8.35 -23.55
C LEU A 610 6.57 7.19 -22.70
N THR A 611 6.33 7.47 -21.43
CA THR A 611 5.82 6.52 -20.45
C THR A 611 4.62 7.13 -19.76
N CYS A 612 3.69 6.27 -19.38
CA CYS A 612 2.42 6.60 -18.77
C CYS A 612 2.21 5.65 -17.59
N GLU A 613 1.95 6.20 -16.41
CA GLU A 613 1.57 5.41 -15.24
C GLU A 613 0.05 5.35 -15.11
N LEU A 614 -0.47 4.13 -15.11
CA LEU A 614 -1.87 3.80 -14.97
C LEU A 614 -2.08 3.14 -13.63
N SER A 615 -2.88 3.73 -12.76
CA SER A 615 -3.18 3.13 -11.45
C SER A 615 -4.58 2.51 -11.44
N LEU A 616 -4.68 1.23 -11.09
CA LEU A 616 -5.98 0.59 -10.87
C LEU A 616 -6.48 0.92 -9.46
N LEU A 617 -7.56 1.69 -9.37
CA LEU A 617 -8.16 2.20 -8.13
C LEU A 617 -7.13 2.88 -7.22
N GLY A 618 -6.07 3.47 -7.79
CA GLY A 618 -5.00 4.12 -7.05
C GLY A 618 -4.05 3.18 -6.28
N ILE A 619 -4.15 1.86 -6.43
CA ILE A 619 -3.42 0.88 -5.58
C ILE A 619 -2.14 0.35 -6.22
N LYS A 620 -2.12 0.08 -7.53
CA LYS A 620 -0.92 -0.39 -8.22
C LYS A 620 -0.70 0.32 -9.56
N PRO A 621 0.50 0.89 -9.79
CA PRO A 621 0.87 1.41 -11.08
C PRO A 621 1.18 0.25 -12.05
N SER A 622 0.45 0.18 -13.13
CA SER A 622 0.89 -0.41 -14.39
C SER A 622 1.56 0.69 -15.21
N SER A 623 2.59 0.36 -15.98
CA SER A 623 3.22 1.34 -16.87
C SER A 623 3.03 0.94 -18.32
N PHE A 624 2.66 1.90 -19.15
CA PHE A 624 2.63 1.73 -20.59
C PHE A 624 3.55 2.78 -21.20
N GLY A 625 4.38 2.38 -22.15
CA GLY A 625 5.29 3.31 -22.77
C GLY A 625 5.92 2.75 -24.03
N GLY A 626 6.79 3.55 -24.59
CA GLY A 626 7.60 3.14 -25.70
C GLY A 626 8.67 4.16 -25.97
N TYR A 627 9.67 3.73 -26.71
CA TYR A 627 10.76 4.60 -27.13
C TYR A 627 11.17 4.30 -28.56
N VAL A 628 11.77 5.30 -29.19
CA VAL A 628 12.45 5.19 -30.46
C VAL A 628 13.91 5.58 -30.23
N VAL A 629 14.81 4.76 -30.73
CA VAL A 629 16.25 4.90 -30.54
C VAL A 629 16.97 4.82 -31.87
N TYR A 630 17.96 5.69 -32.05
CA TYR A 630 18.93 5.64 -33.12
C TYR A 630 20.26 5.11 -32.59
N ASP A 631 20.69 3.98 -33.13
CA ASP A 631 21.97 3.37 -32.81
C ASP A 631 23.04 3.95 -33.74
N LEU A 632 24.04 4.64 -33.18
CA LEU A 632 25.10 5.27 -33.97
C LEU A 632 26.02 4.26 -34.63
N THR A 633 26.19 3.08 -34.04
CA THR A 633 27.12 2.07 -34.52
C THR A 633 26.52 1.27 -35.67
N LYS A 634 25.25 0.86 -35.54
CA LYS A 634 24.50 0.18 -36.61
C LYS A 634 23.87 1.13 -37.62
N THR A 635 23.91 2.44 -37.36
CA THR A 635 23.28 3.51 -38.14
C THR A 635 21.81 3.23 -38.45
N ALA A 636 21.11 2.65 -37.49
CA ALA A 636 19.75 2.13 -37.65
C ALA A 636 18.81 2.60 -36.54
N TRP A 637 17.52 2.63 -36.86
CA TRP A 637 16.45 2.96 -35.91
C TRP A 637 15.82 1.69 -35.35
N ARG A 638 15.50 1.69 -34.06
CA ARG A 638 14.70 0.68 -33.38
C ARG A 638 13.59 1.38 -32.60
N GLY A 639 12.39 0.80 -32.65
CA GLY A 639 11.27 1.22 -31.82
C GLY A 639 10.86 0.07 -30.91
N VAL A 640 10.56 0.36 -29.65
CA VAL A 640 10.05 -0.61 -28.69
C VAL A 640 8.80 -0.05 -28.04
N LEU A 641 7.80 -0.89 -27.88
CA LEU A 641 6.63 -0.65 -27.05
C LEU A 641 6.75 -1.56 -25.83
N SER A 642 6.59 -0.98 -24.65
CA SER A 642 6.65 -1.67 -23.36
C SER A 642 5.31 -1.54 -22.66
N LEU A 643 4.78 -2.65 -22.19
CA LEU A 643 3.63 -2.70 -21.30
C LEU A 643 4.05 -3.49 -20.06
N ASP A 644 4.07 -2.83 -18.92
CA ASP A 644 4.30 -3.43 -17.61
C ASP A 644 2.95 -3.49 -16.88
N LEU A 645 2.41 -4.70 -16.77
CA LEU A 645 1.19 -4.97 -16.00
C LEU A 645 1.60 -5.62 -14.69
N SER A 646 1.44 -4.89 -13.58
CA SER A 646 1.59 -5.43 -12.24
C SER A 646 0.20 -5.77 -11.67
N LEU A 647 -0.17 -7.06 -11.69
CA LEU A 647 -1.45 -7.52 -11.11
C LEU A 647 -1.38 -7.72 -9.59
#